data_AF-A0A9E3YE90-F1
#
_entry.id   AF-A0A9E3YE90-F1
#
_cell.length_a   1.000
_cell.length_b   1.000
_cell.length_c   1.000
_cell.angle_alpha   90.00
_cell.angle_beta   90.00
_cell.angle_gamma   90.00
#
_symmetry.space_group_name_H-M   'P 1'
#
loop_
_entity.id
_entity.type
_entity.pdbx_description
1 polymer ?
#
loop_
_entity_poly.entity_id
_entity_poly.type
_entity_poly.pdbx_seq_one_letter_code
_entity_poly.pdbx_strand_id
1 'polypeptide(L)'
;DGTVKAEQKISDTSGGLATSLDDGDSFGSSVAALGDLDGDGVTELAVGARDDDDGASDSGAVYILFLNADGTVKTEQKISSIAGGLAATLGASDMFGNRSAEIGDLDGDGIPDLVVGANGSDSVYVLLLKADGTVKSEQKIATGTGGLVATVTGTFFGTDVSSLGDLDGDGAADIVVGALNDDDGGTDRGAVHILFLNTDGTVKSEQKISSLSGGLDPVLSDGDNFGASVAALGDVYADGSMTVAVGAPWSAGGGILRGAVYLLALDNAGMVQSTAEISNLAGGFTSPLGDESQFGSSVTAIGDLDEDGALGVAIGAFGAEGVGSKRGAVYILDLVKSTDSDGDGLYDVFEDANADLDNDPATNPGPDTDGDTTPNYLDADDDGDGVPTSAENADPNTDGDPRDALDLDWDGQPDYLDGPLPGAGGQVAGEQKISDLAGGLVATLDDADFFANAISPIGDLDGDGVVDVAVGAAFDDDGGSQRGAVYILFLNPDGTVKDEQKISSTTGGLTGPIDDDDEFGYSVDTVGDLDGDGLAELVVGVLNDDDGNVDAGAVYVLFLNPDGTVRSEQKISATAGGLGATLDASDFWGGGIARVGDLNGDGIPDLVVGAEGDDDGGSGRGALYVLFLNADGTVKAQQKISSTVGGLTGPLGNLNWFGSAVAPAGDIDGDGVVDLVVGNYGDDDGGPTRGAVWILFMNTDGTVKAEQKISSTTGGLTVALEDGDWFGWSVAGVGDLGGDGIPDIAVGSMSDDDGFVNAGATHIIHLNSDGTVKAVETISATSGGLTGPLEANDGSGSALAPLGDLDGNGTTNLAIGAWGDDDGGNARGALYIVNLATSTKLTVNSTGDATDSTPGDGLCDTGALNSEGDPECTLRAAMQEVDASASFDTVWFDIPASDPGHAAGVWTISPASALPAITSAATIDGYSQAGASVNTAAAPAGLNGTIAIAIDGTSAGAGVNGLTLQATTTVRGLSIGNFGGDGIFADTGADGSVIAGNYLGLAADGTTAAGNGDGGFQFGTVSGVTLGGTDPADRNVLSDNLRGVRLESTGATNVVRGNLIGTDATGLVARGNSQQGMRIWGADTTLVQDNVVAANG
;
A
#
# COMPACT_ATOMS: atom_id res chain seq x y z
N ASP A 1 -7.29 -5.19 -9.25
CA ASP A 1 -8.01 -4.37 -10.28
C ASP A 1 -8.35 -3.03 -9.66
N GLY A 2 -9.11 -3.08 -8.58
CA GLY A 2 -9.35 -2.02 -7.63
C GLY A 2 -10.51 -1.11 -7.89
N THR A 3 -11.22 -1.28 -9.00
CA THR A 3 -12.38 -0.44 -9.28
C THR A 3 -13.51 -0.59 -8.25
N VAL A 4 -14.12 0.53 -7.92
CA VAL A 4 -15.21 0.68 -6.94
C VAL A 4 -16.44 -0.15 -7.24
N LYS A 5 -17.21 -0.45 -6.18
CA LYS A 5 -18.63 -0.79 -6.33
C LYS A 5 -19.69 0.13 -5.60
N ALA A 6 -19.50 0.90 -4.49
CA ALA A 6 -20.51 1.85 -3.87
C ALA A 6 -20.09 2.90 -2.72
N GLU A 7 -21.06 3.43 -1.88
CA GLU A 7 -20.90 4.59 -0.89
C GLU A 7 -22.05 5.05 0.14
N GLN A 8 -21.81 5.50 1.43
CA GLN A 8 -22.71 6.28 2.43
C GLN A 8 -21.92 6.98 3.65
N LYS A 9 -22.54 7.70 4.64
CA LYS A 9 -22.03 8.58 5.79
C LYS A 9 -22.13 8.12 7.24
N ILE A 10 -21.33 8.78 8.10
CA ILE A 10 -21.75 9.19 9.46
C ILE A 10 -21.64 10.69 9.82
N SER A 11 -22.72 11.28 10.39
CA SER A 11 -22.61 12.34 11.40
C SER A 11 -23.86 12.68 12.24
N ASP A 12 -24.30 13.96 12.31
CA ASP A 12 -25.04 14.57 13.45
C ASP A 12 -26.50 14.14 13.51
N THR A 13 -26.96 13.52 12.43
CA THR A 13 -28.29 13.78 11.90
C THR A 13 -28.88 12.56 11.18
N SER A 14 -28.23 11.38 11.21
CA SER A 14 -28.70 10.18 10.54
C SER A 14 -28.53 8.89 11.37
N GLY A 15 -28.02 7.83 10.76
CA GLY A 15 -28.22 6.42 11.09
C GLY A 15 -27.81 5.80 12.45
N GLY A 16 -27.61 6.55 13.53
CA GLY A 16 -27.53 5.94 14.86
C GLY A 16 -26.90 6.76 15.96
N LEU A 17 -26.38 7.96 15.66
CA LEU A 17 -25.85 8.87 16.66
C LEU A 17 -26.75 9.08 17.89
N ALA A 18 -26.17 8.90 19.09
CA ALA A 18 -26.69 9.43 20.36
C ALA A 18 -26.20 10.84 20.79
N THR A 19 -24.99 11.29 20.40
CA THR A 19 -24.29 12.50 20.90
C THR A 19 -24.67 13.82 20.22
N SER A 20 -24.01 14.92 20.59
CA SER A 20 -24.13 16.21 19.88
C SER A 20 -22.98 17.15 20.19
N LEU A 21 -22.63 17.94 19.20
CA LEU A 21 -21.44 18.76 19.17
C LEU A 21 -21.83 20.18 18.73
N ASP A 22 -21.58 21.20 19.57
CA ASP A 22 -22.19 22.57 19.69
C ASP A 22 -21.37 23.31 20.79
N ASP A 23 -20.96 24.61 21.00
CA ASP A 23 -21.04 26.05 20.56
C ASP A 23 -19.69 26.42 19.92
N GLY A 24 -19.05 25.39 19.41
CA GLY A 24 -17.64 25.32 19.24
C GLY A 24 -17.09 24.02 18.63
N ASP A 25 -17.83 22.94 18.39
CA ASP A 25 -17.27 21.59 18.56
C ASP A 25 -16.24 21.00 17.57
N SER A 26 -16.42 20.98 16.26
CA SER A 26 -16.19 19.81 15.39
C SER A 26 -15.58 18.45 15.77
N PHE A 27 -15.70 17.65 14.72
CA PHE A 27 -15.65 16.26 14.70
C PHE A 27 -15.44 15.78 13.28
N GLY A 28 -14.29 15.22 12.97
CA GLY A 28 -14.05 14.18 12.00
C GLY A 28 -12.56 13.88 11.75
N SER A 29 -11.62 14.63 12.27
CA SER A 29 -10.21 14.40 12.12
C SER A 29 -9.56 12.98 12.41
N SER A 30 -10.08 11.70 12.43
CA SER A 30 -9.36 10.52 13.09
C SER A 30 -9.76 8.97 13.08
N VAL A 31 -8.92 7.85 13.11
CA VAL A 31 -9.33 6.39 13.48
C VAL A 31 -8.44 5.09 13.62
N ALA A 32 -8.99 3.92 14.13
CA ALA A 32 -8.50 2.60 14.70
C ALA A 32 -9.24 1.23 14.40
N ALA A 33 -8.62 0.05 14.69
CA ALA A 33 -8.89 -1.36 14.26
C ALA A 33 -9.17 -2.64 15.11
N LEU A 34 -8.55 -2.77 16.26
CA LEU A 34 -8.24 -3.97 17.00
C LEU A 34 -7.73 -5.27 16.35
N GLY A 35 -8.55 -5.97 15.58
CA GLY A 35 -8.86 -7.34 15.97
C GLY A 35 -10.23 -7.42 16.66
N ASP A 36 -10.87 -8.57 16.67
CA ASP A 36 -11.98 -8.92 17.60
C ASP A 36 -11.73 -8.20 19.02
N LEU A 37 -12.58 -7.32 19.76
CA LEU A 37 -12.92 -6.98 21.31
C LEU A 37 -13.70 -7.91 22.43
N ASP A 38 -15.03 -7.86 22.70
CA ASP A 38 -15.69 -8.59 23.85
C ASP A 38 -16.07 -10.12 23.80
N GLY A 39 -15.59 -10.90 22.83
CA GLY A 39 -15.96 -12.31 22.54
C GLY A 39 -17.21 -12.64 21.68
N ASP A 40 -17.79 -11.70 20.93
CA ASP A 40 -18.91 -11.81 19.95
C ASP A 40 -18.47 -12.38 18.57
N GLY A 41 -17.19 -12.24 18.17
CA GLY A 41 -16.50 -12.98 17.07
C GLY A 41 -15.83 -12.17 15.95
N VAL A 42 -15.70 -10.87 16.16
CA VAL A 42 -15.80 -9.78 15.21
C VAL A 42 -15.26 -8.36 15.65
N THR A 43 -14.05 -8.02 15.19
CA THR A 43 -13.19 -6.80 15.08
C THR A 43 -13.60 -5.33 15.38
N GLU A 44 -12.92 -4.56 16.26
CA GLU A 44 -13.43 -3.29 16.88
C GLU A 44 -12.65 -1.92 16.74
N LEU A 45 -13.33 -0.76 16.88
CA LEU A 45 -13.00 0.48 16.11
C LEU A 45 -12.92 1.84 16.86
N ALA A 46 -12.06 2.84 16.52
CA ALA A 46 -11.97 4.09 17.34
C ALA A 46 -11.30 5.37 16.85
N VAL A 47 -11.58 6.54 17.46
CA VAL A 47 -11.53 7.91 16.89
C VAL A 47 -11.28 9.08 17.89
N GLY A 48 -10.68 10.23 17.57
CA GLY A 48 -10.58 11.52 18.34
C GLY A 48 -10.88 12.71 17.46
N ALA A 49 -10.71 13.97 17.88
CA ALA A 49 -11.87 14.83 18.11
C ALA A 49 -11.71 16.37 18.31
N ARG A 50 -11.25 17.19 17.38
CA ARG A 50 -10.71 18.52 17.74
C ARG A 50 -11.56 19.53 18.63
N ASP A 51 -11.09 20.12 19.76
CA ASP A 51 -11.45 21.43 20.45
C ASP A 51 -12.25 21.74 21.83
N ASP A 52 -12.83 20.85 22.67
CA ASP A 52 -13.83 20.99 23.81
C ASP A 52 -13.94 22.13 24.93
N ASP A 53 -14.67 22.04 26.09
CA ASP A 53 -15.09 23.11 27.10
C ASP A 53 -14.82 22.78 28.62
N ASP A 54 -14.13 21.68 28.95
CA ASP A 54 -14.13 21.04 30.27
C ASP A 54 -12.86 21.21 31.18
N GLY A 55 -12.44 22.46 31.42
CA GLY A 55 -11.38 22.79 32.41
C GLY A 55 -10.75 24.20 32.34
N ALA A 56 -9.68 24.38 31.55
CA ALA A 56 -9.11 25.66 31.07
C ALA A 56 -8.22 25.62 29.77
N SER A 57 -8.82 25.36 28.60
CA SER A 57 -8.49 25.81 27.20
C SER A 57 -7.33 25.23 26.41
N ASP A 58 -7.54 24.92 25.12
CA ASP A 58 -6.60 24.31 24.20
C ASP A 58 -6.17 22.91 24.69
N SER A 59 -6.82 22.24 25.67
CA SER A 59 -6.34 20.96 26.24
C SER A 59 -6.59 19.70 25.36
N GLY A 60 -6.82 18.44 25.78
CA GLY A 60 -7.05 17.31 24.83
C GLY A 60 -7.89 16.08 25.24
N ALA A 61 -8.48 15.33 24.27
CA ALA A 61 -8.85 13.87 24.43
C ALA A 61 -9.16 12.89 23.21
N VAL A 62 -9.95 11.80 23.44
CA VAL A 62 -9.96 10.50 22.70
C VAL A 62 -11.32 9.78 22.79
N TYR A 63 -11.71 8.86 21.87
CA TYR A 63 -12.97 8.10 21.88
C TYR A 63 -13.03 6.84 20.96
N ILE A 64 -14.03 5.96 21.04
CA ILE A 64 -14.06 4.64 20.35
C ILE A 64 -15.49 4.21 19.96
N LEU A 65 -15.79 3.33 18.99
CA LEU A 65 -17.15 2.75 18.77
C LEU A 65 -17.19 1.28 18.22
N PHE A 66 -17.83 0.42 19.01
CA PHE A 66 -18.32 -0.96 18.80
C PHE A 66 -19.39 -0.83 17.68
N LEU A 67 -19.82 -1.87 16.97
CA LEU A 67 -20.65 -1.65 15.76
C LEU A 67 -21.54 -2.85 15.36
N ASN A 68 -22.71 -2.68 14.69
CA ASN A 68 -23.45 -3.81 14.07
C ASN A 68 -23.79 -3.80 12.55
N ALA A 69 -23.74 -5.04 12.02
CA ALA A 69 -23.75 -5.73 10.70
C ALA A 69 -23.39 -4.98 9.40
N ASP A 70 -23.41 -3.66 9.47
CA ASP A 70 -24.57 -3.02 8.85
C ASP A 70 -24.54 -1.52 9.05
N GLY A 71 -23.40 -0.83 8.99
CA GLY A 71 -23.37 0.64 8.98
C GLY A 71 -23.74 1.33 10.27
N THR A 72 -24.37 0.58 11.14
CA THR A 72 -25.28 1.07 12.13
C THR A 72 -24.58 0.94 13.44
N VAL A 73 -24.08 2.04 13.94
CA VAL A 73 -23.53 2.01 15.26
C VAL A 73 -24.68 1.90 16.24
N LYS A 74 -24.47 1.00 17.18
CA LYS A 74 -25.40 0.50 18.17
C LYS A 74 -25.13 1.19 19.55
N THR A 75 -24.10 2.07 19.78
CA THR A 75 -24.01 3.29 20.72
C THR A 75 -22.62 4.08 20.83
N GLU A 76 -22.04 4.55 21.99
CA GLU A 76 -20.76 5.38 22.09
C GLU A 76 -19.96 5.56 23.46
N GLN A 77 -18.61 5.89 23.54
CA GLN A 77 -17.82 6.70 24.60
C GLN A 77 -16.46 7.51 24.25
N LYS A 78 -16.14 8.68 24.90
CA LYS A 78 -14.81 9.47 25.03
C LYS A 78 -13.80 9.01 26.16
N ILE A 79 -12.57 9.54 26.34
CA ILE A 79 -11.68 9.55 27.60
C ILE A 79 -11.14 10.93 27.87
N SER A 80 -10.73 11.33 29.10
CA SER A 80 -10.18 12.69 29.27
C SER A 80 -9.59 13.15 30.62
N SER A 81 -9.23 14.45 30.76
CA SER A 81 -8.46 15.07 31.86
C SER A 81 -8.73 14.55 33.26
N ILE A 82 -10.00 14.22 33.53
CA ILE A 82 -10.49 13.76 34.83
C ILE A 82 -11.42 12.53 34.73
N ALA A 83 -11.50 11.84 33.60
CA ALA A 83 -12.12 10.50 33.53
C ALA A 83 -11.55 9.60 32.43
N GLY A 84 -12.13 8.41 32.28
CA GLY A 84 -11.35 7.23 31.92
C GLY A 84 -10.16 7.02 32.79
N GLY A 85 -10.49 7.05 34.08
CA GLY A 85 -9.69 6.79 35.27
C GLY A 85 -8.27 7.33 35.31
N LEU A 86 -7.95 8.25 34.42
CA LEU A 86 -6.65 8.85 34.24
C LEU A 86 -5.98 9.33 35.55
N ALA A 87 -4.65 9.18 35.67
CA ALA A 87 -3.81 9.91 36.64
C ALA A 87 -3.01 11.18 36.18
N ALA A 88 -3.24 11.74 34.99
CA ALA A 88 -2.60 12.91 34.38
C ALA A 88 -3.43 14.23 34.34
N THR A 89 -2.94 15.34 33.75
CA THR A 89 -3.42 16.71 34.09
C THR A 89 -3.11 17.84 33.06
N LEU A 90 -4.17 18.47 32.50
CA LEU A 90 -4.15 19.23 31.24
C LEU A 90 -4.21 20.77 31.30
N GLY A 91 -4.19 21.46 30.14
CA GLY A 91 -4.29 22.93 29.90
C GLY A 91 -3.98 23.41 28.45
N ALA A 92 -3.24 24.51 28.18
CA ALA A 92 -3.25 25.27 26.91
C ALA A 92 -1.95 25.41 26.04
N SER A 93 -2.07 25.11 24.73
CA SER A 93 -1.05 25.10 23.63
C SER A 93 -0.10 23.87 23.58
N ASP A 94 -0.37 22.91 24.46
CA ASP A 94 0.29 21.70 24.95
C ASP A 94 0.03 20.18 24.60
N MET A 95 -0.84 19.55 23.76
CA MET A 95 -1.63 18.25 23.97
C MET A 95 -1.02 16.89 23.51
N PHE A 96 -1.56 15.62 23.47
CA PHE A 96 -2.83 14.80 23.70
C PHE A 96 -3.46 13.52 22.83
N GLY A 97 -4.38 13.56 21.81
CA GLY A 97 -5.40 12.70 21.03
C GLY A 97 -5.89 12.88 19.45
N ASN A 98 -5.40 12.99 18.13
CA ASN A 98 -4.28 12.83 17.01
C ASN A 98 -3.51 11.48 16.66
N ARG A 99 -3.92 10.22 16.88
CA ARG A 99 -3.18 8.98 16.49
C ARG A 99 -3.18 7.76 17.50
N SER A 100 -3.27 6.44 17.18
CA SER A 100 -3.05 5.21 18.08
C SER A 100 -2.76 3.85 17.34
N ALA A 101 -2.43 2.61 17.86
CA ALA A 101 -1.73 1.47 17.10
C ALA A 101 -2.27 -0.02 17.12
N GLU A 102 -2.68 -0.80 16.06
CA GLU A 102 -3.26 -2.21 16.15
C GLU A 102 -2.38 -3.36 16.63
N ILE A 103 -1.97 -3.32 17.88
CA ILE A 103 -0.88 -4.12 18.36
C ILE A 103 -1.33 -5.41 19.05
N GLY A 104 -0.96 -5.63 20.32
CA GLY A 104 -1.17 -6.79 21.19
C GLY A 104 -1.10 -6.47 22.69
N ASP A 105 -1.37 -7.47 23.55
CA ASP A 105 -0.74 -7.50 24.89
C ASP A 105 0.74 -7.81 24.71
N LEU A 106 1.41 -7.90 25.84
CA LEU A 106 2.83 -7.87 25.98
C LEU A 106 3.45 -8.75 27.03
N ASP A 107 2.73 -8.88 28.15
CA ASP A 107 3.20 -9.73 29.21
C ASP A 107 2.44 -11.06 29.23
N GLY A 108 1.29 -11.13 28.54
CA GLY A 108 0.60 -12.35 28.13
C GLY A 108 -0.49 -12.83 29.07
N ASP A 109 -1.53 -12.02 29.36
CA ASP A 109 -2.75 -12.43 30.05
C ASP A 109 -3.95 -12.90 29.19
N GLY A 110 -3.89 -12.93 27.85
CA GLY A 110 -4.51 -13.95 26.97
C GLY A 110 -5.66 -13.69 25.96
N ILE A 111 -5.92 -12.46 25.44
CA ILE A 111 -6.41 -12.09 24.07
C ILE A 111 -6.37 -10.56 23.61
N PRO A 112 -6.35 -9.45 24.43
CA PRO A 112 -6.08 -8.04 23.92
C PRO A 112 -5.62 -6.74 24.78
N ASP A 113 -4.91 -5.61 24.37
CA ASP A 113 -4.35 -4.39 25.16
C ASP A 113 -4.15 -2.87 24.51
N LEU A 114 -3.11 -1.90 24.65
CA LEU A 114 -2.60 -0.72 23.69
C LEU A 114 -2.05 0.87 23.85
N VAL A 115 -2.50 2.04 23.20
CA VAL A 115 -1.72 3.37 22.86
C VAL A 115 -2.32 4.85 22.65
N VAL A 116 -1.59 6.04 22.64
CA VAL A 116 -1.91 7.35 21.92
C VAL A 116 -0.76 8.32 21.44
N GLY A 117 -0.98 9.29 20.49
CA GLY A 117 -0.14 10.50 20.13
C GLY A 117 -0.49 12.00 20.47
N ALA A 118 0.15 13.11 19.96
CA ALA A 118 -0.33 14.50 19.62
C ALA A 118 0.56 15.56 18.94
N ASN A 119 0.05 16.79 18.79
CA ASN A 119 0.79 18.05 18.85
C ASN A 119 1.44 18.17 20.29
N GLY A 120 1.57 19.34 20.90
CA GLY A 120 1.99 19.56 22.29
C GLY A 120 3.46 19.64 22.65
N SER A 121 4.16 18.50 22.87
CA SER A 121 5.34 18.27 23.78
C SER A 121 6.80 17.73 23.46
N ASP A 122 7.43 17.77 22.26
CA ASP A 122 8.79 17.20 21.91
C ASP A 122 8.98 15.64 22.07
N SER A 123 7.92 14.85 22.17
CA SER A 123 7.91 13.65 23.03
C SER A 123 6.81 12.59 22.66
N VAL A 124 6.69 11.33 23.19
CA VAL A 124 5.52 10.41 22.94
C VAL A 124 4.93 9.54 24.13
N TYR A 125 3.98 8.57 23.97
CA TYR A 125 3.61 7.50 24.96
C TYR A 125 2.68 6.34 24.58
N VAL A 126 2.69 5.27 25.40
CA VAL A 126 1.87 4.07 25.17
C VAL A 126 1.29 3.44 26.45
N LEU A 127 0.05 2.96 26.35
CA LEU A 127 -0.83 2.55 27.45
C LEU A 127 -1.73 1.35 27.14
N LEU A 128 -1.48 0.32 27.92
CA LEU A 128 -2.38 -0.80 28.09
C LEU A 128 -3.84 -0.50 28.21
N LEU A 129 -4.55 -1.62 28.19
CA LEU A 129 -5.91 -1.67 28.57
C LEU A 129 -6.30 -2.80 29.53
N LYS A 130 -7.62 -2.89 29.75
CA LYS A 130 -8.32 -3.77 30.68
C LYS A 130 -9.73 -4.07 30.22
N ALA A 131 -10.02 -5.29 29.76
CA ALA A 131 -11.29 -5.89 29.32
C ALA A 131 -12.55 -5.00 29.21
N ASP A 132 -12.90 -4.20 30.22
CA ASP A 132 -14.03 -3.29 30.22
C ASP A 132 -13.81 -1.89 29.63
N GLY A 133 -12.65 -1.50 29.10
CA GLY A 133 -12.40 -0.08 28.80
C GLY A 133 -11.20 0.56 29.40
N THR A 134 -11.07 0.40 30.71
CA THR A 134 -10.51 1.52 31.47
C THR A 134 -9.00 1.50 31.48
N VAL A 135 -8.45 2.59 32.01
CA VAL A 135 -7.10 2.65 32.60
C VAL A 135 -6.69 1.34 33.27
N LYS A 136 -5.76 0.57 32.70
CA LYS A 136 -5.03 -0.45 33.48
C LYS A 136 -3.83 0.24 34.14
N SER A 137 -3.03 0.95 33.34
CA SER A 137 -2.20 2.12 33.68
C SER A 137 -1.35 2.59 32.45
N GLU A 138 -0.23 3.27 32.67
CA GLU A 138 0.10 4.49 31.93
C GLU A 138 1.63 4.80 32.01
N GLN A 139 2.39 5.38 31.02
CA GLN A 139 3.80 5.94 31.03
C GLN A 139 4.22 6.86 29.76
N LYS A 140 4.78 8.14 29.81
CA LYS A 140 5.38 9.06 28.71
C LYS A 140 6.89 9.16 28.28
N ILE A 141 7.27 9.10 26.99
CA ILE A 141 8.62 9.46 26.46
C ILE A 141 8.79 10.91 25.98
N ALA A 142 10.01 11.50 25.98
CA ALA A 142 10.19 12.95 25.77
C ALA A 142 11.58 13.63 25.60
N THR A 143 11.70 14.79 24.89
CA THR A 143 12.99 15.52 24.54
C THR A 143 14.12 15.39 25.55
N GLY A 144 15.26 14.89 25.06
CA GLY A 144 16.41 14.44 25.85
C GLY A 144 16.19 13.45 26.98
N THR A 145 15.08 12.73 27.01
CA THR A 145 14.66 11.91 28.14
C THR A 145 13.84 10.69 27.74
N GLY A 146 13.54 9.83 28.73
CA GLY A 146 13.07 8.47 28.49
C GLY A 146 13.98 7.85 27.45
N GLY A 147 15.27 7.78 27.77
CA GLY A 147 16.30 7.24 26.88
C GLY A 147 16.47 7.89 25.50
N LEU A 148 15.76 8.97 25.16
CA LEU A 148 16.19 9.81 24.04
C LEU A 148 17.64 10.28 24.24
N VAL A 149 18.35 10.51 23.13
CA VAL A 149 19.45 11.49 23.08
C VAL A 149 18.88 12.92 23.00
N ALA A 150 19.62 13.86 23.58
CA ALA A 150 19.09 15.12 24.09
C ALA A 150 19.55 16.35 23.32
N THR A 151 18.56 17.15 22.93
CA THR A 151 18.68 18.11 21.84
C THR A 151 17.83 19.35 22.10
N VAL A 152 17.46 20.10 21.07
CA VAL A 152 16.83 21.44 21.19
C VAL A 152 15.30 21.26 21.08
N THR A 153 14.51 22.33 21.10
CA THR A 153 13.04 22.33 21.26
C THR A 153 12.41 23.46 20.45
N GLY A 154 11.10 23.40 20.22
CA GLY A 154 10.37 24.47 19.51
C GLY A 154 9.84 24.03 18.15
N THR A 155 9.85 22.74 17.92
CA THR A 155 9.84 22.14 16.61
C THR A 155 8.49 21.59 16.29
N PHE A 156 7.85 20.79 17.14
CA PHE A 156 6.42 20.42 17.16
C PHE A 156 6.05 18.89 17.22
N PHE A 157 6.79 17.96 17.85
CA PHE A 157 6.61 16.46 18.05
C PHE A 157 5.33 15.63 17.74
N GLY A 158 4.35 16.00 16.92
CA GLY A 158 3.28 15.17 16.40
C GLY A 158 3.40 14.35 15.14
N THR A 159 3.19 14.97 14.00
CA THR A 159 2.06 14.62 13.16
C THR A 159 1.63 13.16 13.03
N ASP A 160 2.43 12.04 13.04
CA ASP A 160 2.01 10.61 13.15
C ASP A 160 3.11 9.46 13.22
N VAL A 161 2.71 8.17 13.37
CA VAL A 161 3.39 6.83 13.51
C VAL A 161 2.53 5.63 13.04
N SER A 162 3.00 4.35 13.18
CA SER A 162 2.32 3.03 13.37
C SER A 162 3.20 1.80 13.55
N SER A 163 2.53 0.75 14.08
CA SER A 163 2.98 -0.62 14.22
C SER A 163 2.77 -1.56 13.05
N LEU A 164 3.63 -2.62 13.04
CA LEU A 164 3.94 -3.52 11.94
C LEU A 164 4.53 -4.92 12.35
N GLY A 165 3.71 -5.99 12.20
CA GLY A 165 3.98 -7.48 12.23
C GLY A 165 5.07 -8.12 13.14
N ASP A 166 6.08 -8.81 12.55
CA ASP A 166 7.37 -9.28 13.13
C ASP A 166 8.66 -8.65 12.55
N LEU A 167 8.83 -7.34 12.74
CA LEU A 167 9.96 -6.46 12.47
C LEU A 167 11.31 -6.78 13.12
N ASP A 168 11.36 -7.70 14.08
CA ASP A 168 12.54 -7.95 14.89
C ASP A 168 12.74 -9.46 15.21
N GLY A 169 12.23 -10.05 16.31
CA GLY A 169 12.36 -11.48 16.64
C GLY A 169 13.05 -11.92 17.98
N ASP A 170 13.14 -11.09 19.04
CA ASP A 170 13.69 -11.39 20.39
C ASP A 170 12.72 -11.64 21.64
N GLY A 171 11.38 -11.49 21.52
CA GLY A 171 10.17 -11.60 22.40
C GLY A 171 9.13 -10.39 22.53
N ALA A 172 8.12 -10.08 21.62
CA ALA A 172 7.17 -8.87 21.46
C ALA A 172 7.37 -7.74 20.32
N ALA A 173 6.48 -6.84 19.85
CA ALA A 173 6.46 -6.09 18.53
C ALA A 173 7.02 -4.61 18.20
N ASP A 174 7.86 -4.39 17.14
CA ASP A 174 8.59 -3.16 16.73
C ASP A 174 7.92 -2.30 15.56
N ILE A 175 8.36 -1.03 15.27
CA ILE A 175 7.44 0.16 15.14
C ILE A 175 8.03 1.56 14.59
N VAL A 176 7.27 2.51 13.92
CA VAL A 176 7.77 3.85 13.34
C VAL A 176 6.92 5.19 13.34
N VAL A 177 7.42 6.49 13.06
CA VAL A 177 7.10 7.98 13.48
C VAL A 177 7.79 9.27 12.74
N GLY A 178 7.44 10.61 12.99
CA GLY A 178 8.21 11.96 12.85
C GLY A 178 7.35 13.32 13.00
N ALA A 179 7.58 14.72 12.80
CA ALA A 179 8.68 15.77 12.47
C ALA A 179 9.11 17.41 12.84
N LEU A 180 8.53 18.66 12.55
CA LEU A 180 8.64 20.21 13.00
C LEU A 180 9.94 21.26 12.83
N ASN A 181 9.98 22.61 13.22
CA ASN A 181 10.85 23.91 12.94
C ASN A 181 12.43 24.21 13.25
N ASP A 182 13.23 25.14 12.59
CA ASP A 182 14.62 25.65 13.08
C ASP A 182 15.43 26.98 12.65
N ASP A 183 15.63 28.00 13.52
CA ASP A 183 16.38 29.28 13.21
C ASP A 183 17.93 29.33 13.44
N ASP A 184 18.73 28.99 12.41
CA ASP A 184 20.01 29.68 12.01
C ASP A 184 20.49 29.23 10.59
N GLY A 185 20.08 28.05 10.10
CA GLY A 185 20.81 27.32 9.06
C GLY A 185 20.25 27.25 7.62
N GLY A 186 18.94 27.12 7.42
CA GLY A 186 18.28 26.82 6.12
C GLY A 186 16.82 27.29 6.08
N THR A 187 15.92 26.51 5.48
CA THR A 187 14.44 26.65 5.60
C THR A 187 13.72 25.28 5.49
N ASP A 188 12.78 25.05 6.40
CA ASP A 188 11.64 24.12 6.52
C ASP A 188 11.75 22.58 6.21
N ARG A 189 12.93 22.01 5.92
CA ARG A 189 13.31 20.67 5.31
C ARG A 189 12.76 19.27 5.63
N GLY A 190 12.66 18.91 6.89
CA GLY A 190 12.65 17.52 7.39
C GLY A 190 13.66 16.55 6.89
N ALA A 191 13.25 15.28 6.87
CA ALA A 191 14.00 14.01 6.80
C ALA A 191 13.30 12.92 7.67
N VAL A 192 13.73 11.66 7.88
CA VAL A 192 12.87 10.71 8.66
C VAL A 192 13.45 9.68 9.64
N HIS A 193 12.85 8.52 10.04
CA HIS A 193 13.26 7.89 11.32
C HIS A 193 13.24 6.37 11.77
N ILE A 194 12.24 5.45 11.80
CA ILE A 194 12.33 3.97 12.26
C ILE A 194 12.57 3.60 13.76
N LEU A 195 12.07 2.49 14.42
CA LEU A 195 12.64 1.90 15.69
C LEU A 195 12.48 0.39 16.09
N PHE A 196 13.27 -0.04 17.13
CA PHE A 196 13.32 -1.37 17.81
C PHE A 196 13.22 -1.40 19.43
N LEU A 197 12.44 -2.27 20.16
CA LEU A 197 11.83 -2.16 21.57
C LEU A 197 12.05 -3.29 22.68
N ASN A 198 11.48 -3.29 23.92
CA ASN A 198 11.59 -4.41 24.94
C ASN A 198 10.35 -4.63 25.88
N THR A 199 9.97 -5.89 26.28
CA THR A 199 8.60 -6.52 26.63
C THR A 199 7.83 -5.88 27.78
N ASP A 200 8.07 -4.60 27.79
CA ASP A 200 7.83 -3.63 28.75
C ASP A 200 7.52 -2.18 28.23
N GLY A 201 8.41 -1.40 27.58
CA GLY A 201 8.29 0.09 27.35
C GLY A 201 9.21 1.34 27.80
N THR A 202 10.25 1.48 28.71
CA THR A 202 11.42 2.47 28.90
C THR A 202 12.91 2.22 28.25
N VAL A 203 13.23 2.69 27.02
CA VAL A 203 14.32 2.56 25.94
C VAL A 203 15.21 1.29 25.57
N LYS A 204 15.40 0.95 24.24
CA LYS A 204 16.32 0.00 23.50
C LYS A 204 17.32 0.62 22.43
N SER A 205 17.10 0.75 21.08
CA SER A 205 18.07 1.37 20.06
C SER A 205 17.63 2.32 18.82
N GLU A 206 18.49 3.22 18.24
CA GLU A 206 18.17 4.45 17.36
C GLU A 206 18.47 4.52 15.77
N GLN A 207 17.85 5.39 14.88
CA GLN A 207 17.88 5.35 13.36
C GLN A 207 17.32 6.49 12.34
N LYS A 208 17.43 7.84 12.48
CA LYS A 208 16.85 8.97 11.58
C LYS A 208 17.09 9.06 10.02
N ILE A 209 16.82 10.13 9.23
CA ILE A 209 17.16 10.31 7.78
C ILE A 209 17.48 11.82 7.35
N SER A 210 17.28 12.43 6.13
CA SER A 210 18.35 13.25 5.42
C SER A 210 18.57 14.76 4.91
N SER A 211 19.82 15.23 5.17
CA SER A 211 20.88 16.18 4.61
C SER A 211 22.41 16.10 5.17
N LEU A 212 22.82 15.37 6.28
CA LEU A 212 24.16 14.94 6.86
C LEU A 212 24.44 13.49 7.53
N SER A 213 23.49 12.66 8.07
CA SER A 213 23.38 11.16 8.39
C SER A 213 21.91 10.50 8.31
N GLY A 214 21.62 9.32 7.68
CA GLY A 214 20.28 8.79 7.21
C GLY A 214 20.10 7.43 6.43
N GLY A 215 19.26 7.32 5.40
CA GLY A 215 19.43 6.43 4.24
C GLY A 215 19.12 7.00 2.82
N LEU A 216 18.87 8.27 2.58
CA LEU A 216 18.22 8.83 1.38
C LEU A 216 19.14 9.18 0.15
N ASP A 217 18.67 8.89 -1.08
CA ASP A 217 18.71 9.79 -2.29
C ASP A 217 17.43 9.78 -3.22
N PRO A 218 16.66 10.87 -3.54
CA PRO A 218 17.04 12.29 -3.63
C PRO A 218 16.59 13.23 -2.52
N VAL A 219 17.49 14.16 -2.22
CA VAL A 219 17.52 14.91 -0.97
C VAL A 219 16.57 16.10 -0.94
N LEU A 220 16.14 16.37 0.26
CA LEU A 220 15.25 17.42 0.68
C LEU A 220 15.78 18.83 0.42
N SER A 221 14.88 19.81 0.38
CA SER A 221 15.13 21.25 0.19
C SER A 221 14.34 22.24 1.11
N ASP A 222 13.60 23.28 0.67
CA ASP A 222 12.96 24.29 1.57
C ASP A 222 11.41 24.70 1.42
N GLY A 223 10.45 23.78 1.12
CA GLY A 223 8.96 23.90 1.33
C GLY A 223 7.87 22.69 1.36
N ASP A 224 8.04 21.36 1.00
CA ASP A 224 7.55 19.95 1.48
C ASP A 224 8.18 19.03 2.70
N ASN A 225 9.06 19.37 3.67
CA ASN A 225 9.25 19.56 5.20
C ASN A 225 9.94 18.42 5.85
N PHE A 226 10.22 17.33 5.23
CA PHE A 226 9.02 16.59 5.25
C PHE A 226 8.29 16.44 6.71
N GLY A 227 6.96 16.59 6.98
CA GLY A 227 6.07 16.17 8.14
C GLY A 227 4.89 15.18 7.83
N ALA A 228 3.65 15.54 7.51
CA ALA A 228 2.47 14.81 8.04
C ALA A 228 1.94 13.40 7.59
N SER A 229 2.67 12.46 6.90
CA SER A 229 2.30 11.01 6.93
C SER A 229 3.18 9.90 6.28
N VAL A 230 2.82 8.64 6.53
CA VAL A 230 3.56 7.37 6.58
C VAL A 230 2.42 6.27 6.78
N ALA A 231 2.23 5.08 6.11
CA ALA A 231 1.18 4.02 6.32
C ALA A 231 1.10 2.70 5.46
N ALA A 232 0.41 1.62 5.88
CA ALA A 232 0.82 0.24 5.48
C ALA A 232 0.03 -1.06 5.75
N LEU A 233 0.43 -2.29 5.32
CA LEU A 233 0.21 -2.99 4.04
C LEU A 233 -0.19 -4.51 4.05
N GLY A 234 0.13 -5.39 5.00
CA GLY A 234 0.09 -6.85 4.75
C GLY A 234 1.20 -7.31 3.78
N ASP A 235 1.22 -8.57 3.33
CA ASP A 235 2.40 -9.23 2.69
C ASP A 235 2.83 -8.71 1.29
N VAL A 236 3.62 -7.65 1.17
CA VAL A 236 3.53 -6.68 0.09
C VAL A 236 4.37 -6.80 -1.16
N TYR A 237 5.57 -7.32 -1.26
CA TYR A 237 6.01 -7.79 -2.58
C TYR A 237 6.16 -9.32 -2.54
N ALA A 238 5.52 -9.92 -1.50
CA ALA A 238 5.55 -11.30 -1.01
C ALA A 238 6.81 -12.10 -1.38
N ASP A 239 7.91 -11.36 -1.49
CA ASP A 239 9.24 -11.85 -1.65
C ASP A 239 9.89 -12.05 -0.28
N GLY A 240 9.56 -11.30 0.81
CA GLY A 240 9.83 -11.72 2.21
C GLY A 240 10.40 -10.82 3.36
N SER A 241 10.47 -9.50 3.35
CA SER A 241 10.52 -8.53 4.50
C SER A 241 9.88 -7.13 4.24
N MET A 242 8.63 -6.90 4.72
CA MET A 242 7.60 -5.82 4.64
C MET A 242 7.90 -4.40 4.05
N THR A 243 6.94 -3.47 4.09
CA THR A 243 6.97 -2.15 3.42
C THR A 243 6.67 -0.99 4.38
N VAL A 244 6.21 0.17 3.87
CA VAL A 244 4.92 0.87 4.19
C VAL A 244 4.75 2.05 3.12
N ALA A 245 4.00 3.16 3.29
CA ALA A 245 3.64 4.29 2.37
C ALA A 245 3.67 5.76 2.96
N VAL A 246 3.67 6.99 2.36
CA VAL A 246 4.03 8.37 2.95
C VAL A 246 3.54 9.75 2.37
N GLY A 247 3.15 10.82 3.11
CA GLY A 247 4.02 12.04 3.12
C GLY A 247 3.70 13.50 3.40
N ALA A 248 3.64 14.31 2.35
CA ALA A 248 3.91 15.74 2.42
C ALA A 248 2.77 16.73 2.30
N PRO A 249 2.29 17.39 3.37
CA PRO A 249 1.80 18.76 3.23
C PRO A 249 2.80 19.74 2.52
N TRP A 250 2.44 21.02 2.33
CA TRP A 250 3.12 22.10 1.56
C TRP A 250 3.84 21.76 0.21
N SER A 251 3.71 20.59 -0.41
CA SER A 251 4.76 19.99 -1.25
C SER A 251 4.83 20.12 -2.82
N ALA A 252 5.65 20.98 -3.46
CA ALA A 252 5.75 21.33 -4.91
C ALA A 252 6.16 20.29 -5.97
N GLY A 253 5.23 20.10 -6.88
CA GLY A 253 5.56 19.88 -8.28
C GLY A 253 6.26 21.06 -9.00
N GLY A 254 5.56 21.79 -9.89
CA GLY A 254 6.12 22.77 -10.85
C GLY A 254 5.67 24.27 -10.93
N GLY A 255 4.91 24.90 -10.02
CA GLY A 255 4.47 26.34 -10.03
C GLY A 255 3.38 26.98 -9.07
N ILE A 256 2.22 26.36 -8.78
CA ILE A 256 1.11 26.66 -7.84
C ILE A 256 0.56 25.39 -7.13
N LEU A 257 0.37 25.44 -5.82
CA LEU A 257 -0.75 25.00 -4.96
C LEU A 257 -1.11 23.50 -4.75
N ARG A 258 -0.43 22.52 -5.39
CA ARG A 258 -0.66 21.07 -5.63
C ARG A 258 -0.13 19.87 -4.75
N GLY A 259 0.99 19.13 -5.05
CA GLY A 259 1.37 17.84 -4.40
C GLY A 259 2.79 17.14 -4.40
N ALA A 260 3.10 16.25 -3.40
CA ALA A 260 4.36 15.48 -3.06
C ALA A 260 4.40 14.28 -1.99
N VAL A 261 3.98 13.02 -2.24
CA VAL A 261 3.93 11.78 -1.35
C VAL A 261 4.49 10.50 -1.99
N TYR A 262 4.96 9.55 -1.17
CA TYR A 262 5.65 8.36 -1.59
C TYR A 262 5.55 7.09 -0.70
N LEU A 263 6.48 6.11 -0.76
CA LEU A 263 6.32 4.68 -0.40
C LEU A 263 7.63 3.94 0.00
N LEU A 264 7.62 2.90 0.85
CA LEU A 264 8.81 2.17 1.37
C LEU A 264 8.82 0.61 1.11
N ALA A 265 9.50 -0.05 0.12
CA ALA A 265 9.90 -1.52 0.08
C ALA A 265 11.43 -1.89 -0.12
N LEU A 266 12.07 -2.78 0.68
CA LEU A 266 13.15 -2.34 1.60
C LEU A 266 14.73 -2.24 1.30
N ASP A 267 15.67 -3.15 1.74
CA ASP A 267 17.19 -3.02 1.65
C ASP A 267 18.05 -3.11 2.96
N ASN A 268 17.74 -4.03 3.88
CA ASN A 268 18.35 -4.44 5.18
C ASN A 268 18.33 -3.54 6.46
N ALA A 269 17.60 -4.00 7.49
CA ALA A 269 17.79 -3.76 8.93
C ALA A 269 17.56 -2.37 9.55
N GLY A 270 16.85 -1.48 8.86
CA GLY A 270 16.36 -0.18 9.34
C GLY A 270 17.09 1.00 8.73
N MET A 271 17.90 0.78 7.67
CA MET A 271 18.22 1.74 6.58
C MET A 271 18.88 0.97 5.39
N VAL A 272 18.87 1.23 4.08
CA VAL A 272 17.95 1.78 3.07
C VAL A 272 18.34 1.21 1.66
N GLN A 273 17.45 1.11 0.65
CA GLN A 273 17.81 1.01 -0.79
C GLN A 273 16.80 1.51 -1.87
N SER A 274 15.54 1.83 -1.56
CA SER A 274 14.45 1.89 -2.59
C SER A 274 13.52 3.16 -2.50
N THR A 275 12.26 3.24 -3.06
CA THR A 275 10.99 3.96 -2.58
C THR A 275 9.90 3.96 -3.67
N ALA A 276 8.69 4.55 -3.51
CA ALA A 276 7.86 5.07 -4.63
C ALA A 276 6.99 6.31 -4.36
N GLU A 277 7.03 7.39 -5.13
CA GLU A 277 6.04 8.51 -5.07
C GLU A 277 4.72 8.09 -5.72
N ILE A 278 3.68 8.91 -5.60
CA ILE A 278 2.64 9.02 -6.62
C ILE A 278 2.53 10.51 -6.94
N SER A 279 1.41 11.19 -6.75
CA SER A 279 1.13 12.63 -6.99
C SER A 279 0.31 12.84 -8.22
N ASN A 280 -0.35 13.99 -8.28
CA ASN A 280 -0.82 14.44 -9.57
C ASN A 280 0.38 14.90 -10.47
N LEU A 281 1.66 14.63 -10.12
CA LEU A 281 2.92 14.71 -10.94
C LEU A 281 3.46 13.35 -11.35
N ALA A 282 3.02 12.28 -10.72
CA ALA A 282 3.80 11.07 -10.69
C ALA A 282 2.93 9.88 -10.26
N GLY A 283 3.12 8.72 -10.84
CA GLY A 283 2.35 7.52 -10.63
C GLY A 283 0.89 7.68 -11.04
N GLY A 284 0.53 7.36 -12.28
CA GLY A 284 -0.82 6.98 -12.74
C GLY A 284 -1.88 8.06 -12.65
N PHE A 285 -2.29 8.38 -11.44
CA PHE A 285 -3.07 9.52 -11.00
C PHE A 285 -3.97 10.24 -12.05
N THR A 286 -5.20 9.76 -12.22
CA THR A 286 -6.22 10.26 -13.17
C THR A 286 -7.10 11.48 -12.81
N SER A 287 -7.20 11.99 -11.58
CA SER A 287 -8.44 12.71 -11.19
C SER A 287 -8.30 14.14 -10.61
N PRO A 288 -9.02 15.16 -11.15
CA PRO A 288 -8.92 16.59 -10.77
C PRO A 288 -10.04 17.24 -9.86
N LEU A 289 -9.92 17.83 -8.62
CA LEU A 289 -8.87 17.99 -7.55
C LEU A 289 -8.15 19.41 -7.38
N GLY A 290 -8.47 20.40 -6.47
CA GLY A 290 -8.15 21.92 -6.40
C GLY A 290 -7.16 22.62 -5.34
N ASP A 291 -6.66 23.90 -5.55
CA ASP A 291 -5.50 24.63 -4.86
C ASP A 291 -5.45 24.90 -3.33
N GLU A 292 -4.31 24.70 -2.65
CA GLU A 292 -4.00 25.11 -1.23
C GLU A 292 -4.75 24.36 -0.11
N SER A 293 -5.38 23.23 -0.41
CA SER A 293 -6.14 22.50 0.59
C SER A 293 -5.31 21.91 1.74
N GLN A 294 -4.00 21.74 1.58
CA GLN A 294 -2.96 21.09 2.42
C GLN A 294 -2.48 19.61 2.12
N PHE A 295 -2.60 19.12 0.85
CA PHE A 295 -2.77 17.79 0.19
C PHE A 295 -2.43 16.47 0.95
N GLY A 296 -2.47 16.27 2.30
CA GLY A 296 -3.06 14.96 2.70
C GLY A 296 -3.59 14.31 4.02
N SER A 297 -3.88 14.77 5.24
CA SER A 297 -4.67 14.06 6.30
C SER A 297 -4.20 13.05 7.40
N SER A 298 -4.47 11.71 7.34
CA SER A 298 -3.62 10.57 7.88
C SER A 298 -4.28 9.21 8.33
N VAL A 299 -3.57 8.20 8.92
CA VAL A 299 -3.47 6.87 8.23
C VAL A 299 -2.99 5.47 8.81
N THR A 300 -2.83 4.41 7.94
CA THR A 300 -3.69 3.16 7.81
C THR A 300 -3.28 1.87 6.98
N ALA A 301 -4.11 0.80 6.79
CA ALA A 301 -3.72 -0.65 6.95
C ALA A 301 -4.51 -1.99 6.43
N ILE A 302 -5.14 -2.14 5.23
CA ILE A 302 -6.18 -3.20 4.89
C ILE A 302 -5.94 -4.73 4.82
N GLY A 303 -7.08 -5.44 4.62
CA GLY A 303 -7.31 -6.85 4.27
C GLY A 303 -8.66 -7.11 3.49
N ASP A 304 -9.22 -8.33 3.50
CA ASP A 304 -10.17 -8.99 2.54
C ASP A 304 -11.75 -8.87 2.25
N LEU A 305 -12.50 -7.87 1.68
CA LEU A 305 -14.01 -7.87 1.31
C LEU A 305 -14.80 -7.73 -0.13
N ASP A 306 -14.34 -7.51 -1.41
CA ASP A 306 -15.01 -8.04 -2.71
C ASP A 306 -14.18 -8.69 -3.91
N GLU A 307 -13.41 -9.80 -3.75
CA GLU A 307 -13.31 -11.06 -4.60
C GLU A 307 -11.92 -11.72 -4.96
N ASP A 308 -10.79 -11.60 -4.23
CA ASP A 308 -9.55 -12.42 -4.51
C ASP A 308 -8.57 -12.85 -3.39
N GLY A 309 -8.63 -12.30 -2.18
CA GLY A 309 -7.44 -12.29 -1.31
C GLY A 309 -6.59 -11.13 -1.78
N ALA A 310 -6.67 -10.00 -1.07
CA ALA A 310 -6.79 -8.74 -1.80
C ALA A 310 -6.12 -7.58 -1.07
N LEU A 311 -5.01 -7.09 -1.62
CA LEU A 311 -3.99 -6.28 -0.96
C LEU A 311 -4.42 -4.78 -1.32
N GLY A 312 -5.37 -4.06 -0.60
CA GLY A 312 -5.84 -2.61 -0.80
C GLY A 312 -5.51 -1.36 0.15
N VAL A 313 -5.81 -0.08 -0.16
CA VAL A 313 -5.54 1.14 0.72
C VAL A 313 -6.33 2.40 0.35
N ALA A 314 -6.61 3.35 1.25
CA ALA A 314 -7.24 4.65 0.92
C ALA A 314 -6.26 5.86 0.79
N ILE A 315 -6.72 7.14 0.86
CA ILE A 315 -6.05 8.42 1.35
C ILE A 315 -6.86 9.58 1.92
N GLY A 316 -6.16 10.31 2.83
CA GLY A 316 -6.20 11.57 3.62
C GLY A 316 -6.16 12.97 2.93
N ALA A 317 -6.60 14.13 3.54
CA ALA A 317 -6.69 15.49 2.89
C ALA A 317 -7.36 16.84 3.51
N PHE A 318 -6.98 17.53 4.58
CA PHE A 318 -7.64 18.73 5.17
C PHE A 318 -8.01 20.12 4.50
N GLY A 319 -8.50 20.32 3.26
CA GLY A 319 -9.08 21.67 2.91
C GLY A 319 -9.59 22.14 1.52
N ALA A 320 -10.17 21.27 0.67
CA ALA A 320 -10.53 21.17 -0.76
C ALA A 320 -11.79 21.86 -1.47
N GLU A 321 -12.87 21.32 -2.08
CA GLU A 321 -13.53 21.92 -3.33
C GLU A 321 -14.02 23.42 -3.51
N GLY A 322 -13.28 24.48 -3.10
CA GLY A 322 -13.60 25.91 -3.38
C GLY A 322 -13.12 26.95 -2.33
N VAL A 323 -12.27 27.93 -2.72
CA VAL A 323 -11.47 28.78 -1.78
C VAL A 323 -12.18 29.36 -0.56
N GLY A 324 -11.63 29.07 0.62
CA GLY A 324 -11.61 29.96 1.77
C GLY A 324 -12.54 29.63 2.94
N SER A 325 -12.93 28.37 3.09
CA SER A 325 -13.86 27.89 4.12
C SER A 325 -13.38 26.68 4.95
N LYS A 326 -12.22 26.07 4.60
CA LYS A 326 -11.60 24.77 5.00
C LYS A 326 -12.56 23.66 5.51
N ARG A 327 -12.78 22.60 4.71
CA ARG A 327 -14.09 21.89 4.68
C ARG A 327 -14.27 20.36 4.33
N GLY A 328 -13.26 19.53 4.04
CA GLY A 328 -13.36 18.04 3.81
C GLY A 328 -14.04 17.25 2.66
N ALA A 329 -13.43 16.12 2.21
CA ALA A 329 -13.95 14.74 1.95
C ALA A 329 -12.85 13.70 1.69
N VAL A 330 -13.01 12.63 0.89
CA VAL A 330 -12.10 11.46 0.97
C VAL A 330 -12.19 10.42 -0.10
N TYR A 331 -11.17 9.54 -0.15
CA TYR A 331 -11.25 8.36 -0.97
C TYR A 331 -10.40 7.13 -0.59
N ILE A 332 -10.80 5.98 -1.14
CA ILE A 332 -10.42 4.57 -0.93
C ILE A 332 -9.95 3.89 -2.21
N LEU A 333 -8.91 3.06 -2.18
CA LEU A 333 -8.50 2.32 -3.37
C LEU A 333 -7.79 0.98 -3.17
N ASP A 334 -7.54 0.28 -4.28
CA ASP A 334 -7.03 -1.09 -4.34
C ASP A 334 -5.95 -1.18 -5.41
N LEU A 335 -5.21 -2.27 -5.39
CA LEU A 335 -3.96 -2.39 -6.11
C LEU A 335 -3.91 -3.56 -7.13
N VAL A 336 -3.23 -3.38 -8.26
CA VAL A 336 -2.80 -4.48 -9.15
C VAL A 336 -1.55 -5.14 -8.58
N LYS A 337 -0.93 -6.04 -9.33
CA LYS A 337 0.19 -6.88 -8.92
C LYS A 337 0.72 -7.49 -10.20
N SER A 338 1.74 -6.84 -10.76
CA SER A 338 2.01 -6.93 -12.19
C SER A 338 3.21 -7.79 -12.53
N THR A 339 3.09 -8.41 -13.68
CA THR A 339 4.12 -9.22 -14.32
C THR A 339 4.79 -8.39 -15.39
N ASP A 340 6.12 -8.39 -15.44
CA ASP A 340 6.72 -8.40 -16.78
C ASP A 340 6.52 -9.81 -17.32
N SER A 341 6.54 -9.85 -18.63
CA SER A 341 6.32 -11.04 -19.41
C SER A 341 7.54 -11.44 -20.20
N ASP A 342 8.64 -10.81 -19.95
CA ASP A 342 9.31 -10.10 -21.01
C ASP A 342 10.72 -10.78 -21.13
N GLY A 343 11.81 -10.36 -20.48
CA GLY A 343 13.18 -10.82 -20.81
C GLY A 343 14.52 -10.14 -20.36
N ASP A 344 14.84 -8.83 -20.39
CA ASP A 344 15.86 -8.15 -19.51
C ASP A 344 15.84 -6.64 -19.03
N GLY A 345 14.70 -6.02 -18.66
CA GLY A 345 14.56 -4.93 -17.66
C GLY A 345 13.63 -3.70 -17.97
N LEU A 346 12.28 -3.85 -18.05
CA LEU A 346 11.06 -2.99 -18.21
C LEU A 346 9.75 -3.85 -18.05
N TYR A 347 8.60 -3.29 -17.61
CA TYR A 347 7.29 -3.98 -17.57
C TYR A 347 6.43 -3.71 -18.81
N ASP A 348 5.68 -4.73 -19.28
CA ASP A 348 4.76 -4.74 -20.43
C ASP A 348 3.97 -3.43 -20.68
N VAL A 349 3.43 -2.89 -19.59
CA VAL A 349 2.57 -1.70 -19.55
C VAL A 349 3.26 -0.43 -20.08
N PHE A 350 4.59 -0.35 -20.02
CA PHE A 350 5.37 0.82 -20.44
C PHE A 350 5.84 0.78 -21.88
N GLU A 351 5.57 -0.33 -22.54
CA GLU A 351 5.97 -0.58 -23.91
C GLU A 351 4.75 -0.67 -24.85
N ASP A 352 3.57 -0.30 -24.33
CA ASP A 352 2.40 0.06 -25.12
C ASP A 352 2.39 1.57 -25.50
N ALA A 353 1.76 1.86 -26.65
CA ALA A 353 1.49 3.19 -27.17
C ALA A 353 0.07 3.68 -26.84
N ASN A 354 -0.75 2.85 -26.18
CA ASN A 354 -2.09 3.09 -25.63
C ASN A 354 -2.96 4.04 -26.48
N ALA A 355 -3.25 3.62 -27.72
CA ALA A 355 -4.03 4.44 -28.65
C ALA A 355 -5.54 4.51 -28.33
N ASP A 356 -6.02 3.66 -27.42
CA ASP A 356 -7.43 3.46 -27.06
C ASP A 356 -7.80 4.08 -25.71
N LEU A 357 -6.80 4.28 -24.83
CA LEU A 357 -6.89 4.74 -23.44
C LEU A 357 -7.50 3.72 -22.48
N ASP A 358 -7.02 2.47 -22.54
CA ASP A 358 -7.37 1.38 -21.62
C ASP A 358 -6.17 0.64 -20.99
N ASN A 359 -4.93 1.01 -21.33
CA ASN A 359 -3.67 0.44 -20.76
C ASN A 359 -3.56 -1.09 -20.88
N ASP A 360 -4.35 -1.71 -21.75
CA ASP A 360 -4.19 -3.11 -22.15
C ASP A 360 -3.42 -3.13 -23.47
N PRO A 361 -2.13 -3.54 -23.47
CA PRO A 361 -1.34 -3.68 -24.69
C PRO A 361 -1.97 -4.64 -25.73
N ALA A 362 -3.06 -5.34 -25.37
CA ALA A 362 -3.84 -6.21 -26.23
C ALA A 362 -4.95 -5.57 -27.06
N THR A 363 -5.59 -4.51 -26.58
CA THR A 363 -6.68 -3.85 -27.32
C THR A 363 -6.08 -3.03 -28.47
N ASN A 364 -4.98 -2.34 -28.17
CA ASN A 364 -4.04 -1.76 -29.11
C ASN A 364 -2.61 -2.19 -28.72
N PRO A 365 -1.87 -2.94 -29.55
CA PRO A 365 -0.43 -3.12 -29.38
C PRO A 365 0.35 -1.81 -29.31
N GLY A 366 1.47 -1.91 -28.60
CA GLY A 366 2.55 -0.95 -28.55
C GLY A 366 3.14 -0.50 -29.89
N PRO A 367 4.16 0.38 -29.83
CA PRO A 367 4.74 0.98 -31.01
C PRO A 367 5.50 -0.03 -31.89
N ASP A 368 6.09 0.50 -32.96
CA ASP A 368 6.89 -0.20 -33.95
C ASP A 368 8.12 0.65 -34.21
N THR A 369 9.29 0.04 -34.11
CA THR A 369 10.57 0.76 -34.22
C THR A 369 11.48 0.21 -35.34
N ASP A 370 11.25 -0.97 -35.97
CA ASP A 370 12.13 -1.52 -37.05
C ASP A 370 11.46 -2.07 -38.35
N GLY A 371 10.21 -2.51 -38.32
CA GLY A 371 9.43 -3.09 -39.44
C GLY A 371 9.47 -4.61 -39.72
N ASP A 372 10.03 -5.48 -38.86
CA ASP A 372 10.17 -6.95 -38.99
C ASP A 372 8.88 -7.84 -39.11
N THR A 373 8.22 -8.35 -38.04
CA THR A 373 6.77 -8.70 -38.08
C THR A 373 5.87 -8.56 -36.82
N THR A 374 6.20 -8.28 -35.55
CA THR A 374 7.48 -8.13 -34.78
C THR A 374 7.57 -7.38 -33.33
N PRO A 375 6.89 -6.30 -32.72
CA PRO A 375 7.48 -5.31 -31.73
C PRO A 375 7.14 -5.06 -30.22
N ASN A 376 8.10 -4.50 -29.45
CA ASN A 376 7.97 -3.84 -28.12
C ASN A 376 7.76 -4.71 -26.86
N TYR A 377 6.54 -4.88 -26.33
CA TYR A 377 6.30 -5.29 -24.92
C TYR A 377 6.41 -6.80 -24.54
N LEU A 378 7.07 -7.58 -25.40
CA LEU A 378 7.65 -8.92 -25.19
C LEU A 378 8.83 -9.05 -26.14
N ASP A 379 9.68 -8.05 -26.08
CA ASP A 379 10.84 -7.89 -26.94
C ASP A 379 12.06 -7.57 -25.96
N ALA A 380 13.33 -7.99 -26.20
CA ALA A 380 14.60 -7.60 -25.45
C ALA A 380 15.75 -6.70 -26.09
N ASP A 381 15.58 -5.78 -27.08
CA ASP A 381 16.51 -4.84 -27.81
C ASP A 381 15.80 -4.08 -28.99
N ASP A 382 15.38 -2.80 -28.94
CA ASP A 382 14.20 -2.24 -29.70
C ASP A 382 14.41 -1.32 -30.95
N ASP A 383 15.37 -1.56 -31.85
CA ASP A 383 15.63 -0.74 -33.07
C ASP A 383 16.11 -1.43 -34.40
N GLY A 384 16.40 -2.74 -34.40
CA GLY A 384 17.00 -3.55 -35.48
C GLY A 384 18.55 -3.78 -35.50
N ASP A 385 19.38 -3.23 -34.60
CA ASP A 385 20.86 -3.39 -34.46
C ASP A 385 21.38 -4.78 -33.96
N GLY A 386 21.19 -5.16 -32.68
CA GLY A 386 21.59 -6.42 -32.05
C GLY A 386 22.42 -6.31 -30.74
N VAL A 387 21.94 -5.58 -29.73
CA VAL A 387 22.56 -5.43 -28.38
C VAL A 387 21.47 -5.38 -27.27
N PRO A 388 21.41 -6.30 -26.28
CA PRO A 388 20.23 -6.43 -25.42
C PRO A 388 19.74 -5.13 -24.78
N THR A 389 18.43 -4.88 -24.69
CA THR A 389 17.82 -3.76 -23.91
C THR A 389 18.37 -3.72 -22.48
N SER A 390 18.65 -4.88 -21.88
CA SER A 390 19.34 -5.07 -20.60
C SER A 390 20.81 -4.66 -20.55
N ALA A 391 21.47 -4.65 -21.70
CA ALA A 391 22.83 -4.20 -21.92
C ALA A 391 22.88 -2.76 -22.46
N GLU A 392 21.75 -2.25 -22.94
CA GLU A 392 21.45 -0.85 -23.29
C GLU A 392 20.74 -0.11 -22.13
N ASN A 393 20.82 -0.69 -20.93
CA ASN A 393 20.63 0.02 -19.66
C ASN A 393 19.27 0.75 -19.58
N ALA A 394 18.24 0.22 -20.25
CA ALA A 394 16.93 0.84 -20.44
C ALA A 394 16.28 1.29 -19.13
N ASP A 395 16.50 0.47 -18.11
CA ASP A 395 16.29 0.75 -16.71
C ASP A 395 17.65 0.74 -15.97
N PRO A 396 18.11 1.90 -15.46
CA PRO A 396 19.37 2.02 -14.70
C PRO A 396 19.27 1.65 -13.21
N ASN A 397 18.06 1.55 -12.65
CA ASN A 397 17.83 1.38 -11.21
C ASN A 397 17.00 0.13 -10.86
N THR A 398 16.73 -0.72 -11.84
CA THR A 398 15.99 -1.99 -11.75
C THR A 398 14.52 -1.86 -11.33
N ASP A 399 13.87 -0.74 -11.72
CA ASP A 399 12.45 -0.45 -11.47
C ASP A 399 11.42 -0.95 -12.48
N GLY A 400 11.84 -1.41 -13.65
CA GLY A 400 10.95 -1.89 -14.70
C GLY A 400 10.12 -0.82 -15.45
N ASP A 401 10.55 0.44 -15.58
CA ASP A 401 10.04 1.36 -16.63
C ASP A 401 11.16 2.18 -17.32
N PRO A 402 10.93 2.76 -18.52
CA PRO A 402 11.96 3.42 -19.32
C PRO A 402 11.82 4.94 -19.68
N ARG A 403 11.06 5.82 -19.02
CA ARG A 403 10.65 7.08 -19.72
C ARG A 403 11.63 8.27 -19.90
N ASP A 404 12.49 8.64 -18.94
CA ASP A 404 13.35 9.87 -19.03
C ASP A 404 14.67 9.74 -18.21
N ALA A 405 15.09 10.76 -17.44
CA ALA A 405 16.25 10.83 -16.54
C ALA A 405 17.66 10.75 -17.17
N LEU A 406 17.93 9.86 -18.13
CA LEU A 406 19.29 9.56 -18.62
C LEU A 406 19.34 9.39 -20.15
N ASP A 407 20.17 10.17 -20.84
CA ASP A 407 20.39 10.08 -22.30
C ASP A 407 21.85 10.47 -22.61
N LEU A 408 22.48 9.92 -23.66
CA LEU A 408 23.80 10.39 -24.17
C LEU A 408 23.80 11.14 -25.53
N ASP A 409 22.81 11.02 -26.42
CA ASP A 409 22.77 11.83 -27.65
C ASP A 409 21.98 13.15 -27.44
N TRP A 410 20.95 13.13 -26.59
CA TRP A 410 20.00 14.22 -26.30
C TRP A 410 19.12 14.58 -27.52
N ASP A 411 18.64 13.54 -28.21
CA ASP A 411 17.70 13.61 -29.33
C ASP A 411 16.24 13.68 -28.83
N GLY A 412 15.91 12.86 -27.81
CA GLY A 412 14.57 12.73 -27.22
C GLY A 412 13.92 11.36 -27.44
N GLN A 413 14.71 10.31 -27.59
CA GLN A 413 14.31 8.91 -27.71
C GLN A 413 15.34 8.04 -26.92
N PRO A 414 14.93 7.12 -26.03
CA PRO A 414 15.84 6.30 -25.19
C PRO A 414 16.69 5.26 -25.94
N ASP A 415 17.91 4.92 -25.44
CA ASP A 415 18.88 3.88 -25.91
C ASP A 415 18.24 2.74 -26.66
N TYR A 416 17.37 2.06 -25.93
CA TYR A 416 16.87 0.77 -26.28
C TYR A 416 15.81 0.89 -27.38
N LEU A 417 15.28 2.10 -27.62
CA LEU A 417 14.45 2.51 -28.77
C LEU A 417 15.23 3.34 -29.83
N ASP A 418 16.43 3.86 -29.53
CA ASP A 418 17.30 4.70 -30.36
C ASP A 418 18.75 4.63 -29.85
N GLY A 419 19.59 3.81 -30.50
CA GLY A 419 20.99 3.70 -30.12
C GLY A 419 21.77 5.04 -30.28
N PRO A 420 22.14 5.81 -29.21
CA PRO A 420 22.09 5.38 -27.79
C PRO A 420 21.83 6.36 -26.59
N LEU A 421 21.30 5.75 -25.50
CA LEU A 421 21.16 6.01 -24.03
C LEU A 421 19.80 6.59 -23.47
N PRO A 422 19.28 6.19 -22.26
CA PRO A 422 17.92 5.61 -22.02
C PRO A 422 16.82 6.33 -21.12
N GLY A 423 16.48 5.83 -19.90
CA GLY A 423 15.12 5.86 -19.26
C GLY A 423 14.97 5.62 -17.71
N ALA A 424 13.72 5.58 -17.14
CA ALA A 424 13.26 5.05 -15.79
C ALA A 424 11.72 5.27 -15.41
N GLY A 425 10.98 4.33 -14.77
CA GLY A 425 9.82 4.55 -13.81
C GLY A 425 8.23 4.48 -13.93
N GLY A 426 7.48 3.82 -13.01
CA GLY A 426 6.02 3.45 -13.10
C GLY A 426 4.80 4.17 -12.37
N GLN A 427 3.70 3.42 -12.03
CA GLN A 427 2.26 3.87 -11.81
C GLN A 427 1.24 3.00 -10.92
N VAL A 428 -0.12 3.20 -10.97
CA VAL A 428 -1.25 3.01 -9.93
C VAL A 428 -2.63 2.29 -10.25
N ALA A 429 -3.27 1.41 -9.48
CA ALA A 429 -4.69 0.94 -9.71
C ALA A 429 -5.92 1.73 -9.11
N GLY A 430 -7.07 1.04 -8.94
CA GLY A 430 -8.47 1.57 -8.96
C GLY A 430 -9.15 2.03 -7.65
N GLU A 431 -10.33 2.71 -7.74
CA GLU A 431 -10.44 4.11 -7.24
C GLU A 431 -11.88 4.63 -6.71
N GLN A 432 -12.28 4.82 -5.41
CA GLN A 432 -13.57 5.51 -4.94
C GLN A 432 -13.55 6.62 -3.84
N LYS A 433 -14.33 7.71 -4.02
CA LYS A 433 -14.56 8.76 -2.99
C LYS A 433 -15.91 8.78 -2.38
N ILE A 434 -15.97 9.33 -1.19
CA ILE A 434 -17.21 9.69 -0.57
C ILE A 434 -17.10 11.14 -0.05
N SER A 435 -18.17 11.93 -0.24
CA SER A 435 -18.17 13.41 -0.20
C SER A 435 -19.32 14.05 0.56
N ASP A 436 -19.20 15.30 1.05
CA ASP A 436 -20.21 16.16 1.74
C ASP A 436 -21.68 15.95 1.28
N LEU A 437 -21.84 15.72 -0.02
CA LEU A 437 -23.09 15.56 -0.73
C LEU A 437 -23.07 14.34 -1.68
N ALA A 438 -21.89 13.74 -1.93
CA ALA A 438 -21.74 12.45 -2.63
C ALA A 438 -21.86 11.32 -1.66
N GLY A 439 -21.39 10.16 -2.08
CA GLY A 439 -20.83 9.31 -1.09
C GLY A 439 -21.89 8.69 -0.19
N GLY A 440 -23.09 8.50 -0.74
CA GLY A 440 -24.34 8.31 -0.02
C GLY A 440 -24.50 9.16 1.25
N LEU A 441 -23.83 10.29 1.41
CA LEU A 441 -23.39 10.77 2.71
C LEU A 441 -24.53 11.53 3.46
N VAL A 442 -25.40 10.84 4.23
CA VAL A 442 -26.73 11.33 4.71
C VAL A 442 -26.84 12.47 5.75
N ALA A 443 -26.21 12.39 6.93
CA ALA A 443 -26.16 13.44 7.97
C ALA A 443 -25.37 14.72 7.53
N THR A 444 -24.74 15.50 8.42
CA THR A 444 -24.41 16.92 8.16
C THR A 444 -23.14 17.47 8.92
N LEU A 445 -22.36 18.37 8.28
CA LEU A 445 -21.00 18.92 8.53
C LEU A 445 -20.88 20.41 8.08
N ASP A 446 -19.91 21.23 8.51
CA ASP A 446 -19.98 22.72 8.51
C ASP A 446 -18.69 23.57 8.37
N ASP A 447 -18.82 24.81 7.85
CA ASP A 447 -17.72 25.73 7.45
C ASP A 447 -16.59 25.86 8.50
N ALA A 448 -15.41 25.31 8.17
CA ALA A 448 -14.21 25.15 9.01
C ALA A 448 -14.10 23.85 9.84
N ASP A 449 -14.93 22.80 9.66
CA ASP A 449 -15.04 21.69 10.67
C ASP A 449 -13.70 21.16 11.12
N PHE A 450 -12.84 21.08 10.15
CA PHE A 450 -11.81 20.10 10.19
C PHE A 450 -12.14 18.64 10.49
N PHE A 451 -13.30 18.05 10.09
CA PHE A 451 -13.57 16.57 10.02
C PHE A 451 -12.34 15.77 9.42
N ALA A 452 -12.45 14.52 9.00
CA ALA A 452 -11.38 13.66 8.49
C ALA A 452 -10.04 13.29 9.21
N ASN A 453 -9.04 14.18 9.15
CA ASN A 453 -7.59 14.19 9.43
C ASN A 453 -6.81 13.08 10.24
N ALA A 454 -7.31 11.85 10.49
CA ALA A 454 -6.59 10.54 10.54
C ALA A 454 -7.51 9.32 10.52
N ILE A 455 -7.06 8.07 10.33
CA ILE A 455 -7.82 6.80 10.43
C ILE A 455 -6.85 5.54 10.37
N SER A 456 -7.25 4.32 10.85
CA SER A 456 -6.59 2.98 11.02
C SER A 456 -7.60 1.83 11.43
N PRO A 457 -7.35 0.49 11.34
CA PRO A 457 -8.30 -0.60 10.94
C PRO A 457 -9.83 -0.72 11.16
N ILE A 458 -10.49 -1.86 10.89
CA ILE A 458 -10.56 -3.12 11.67
C ILE A 458 -10.35 -4.49 10.93
N GLY A 459 -11.47 -5.17 10.63
CA GLY A 459 -11.78 -6.59 10.32
C GLY A 459 -13.31 -6.82 10.53
N ASP A 460 -13.88 -8.00 10.28
CA ASP A 460 -15.31 -8.35 10.57
C ASP A 460 -15.74 -7.85 11.97
N LEU A 461 -16.64 -6.88 12.26
CA LEU A 461 -16.94 -6.34 13.63
C LEU A 461 -18.24 -6.80 14.28
N ASP A 462 -19.16 -7.31 13.50
CA ASP A 462 -20.53 -7.09 13.86
C ASP A 462 -21.44 -8.31 13.76
N GLY A 463 -20.85 -9.40 13.28
CA GLY A 463 -21.35 -10.75 13.46
C GLY A 463 -21.92 -11.37 12.18
N ASP A 464 -21.95 -10.66 11.06
CA ASP A 464 -22.25 -11.25 9.75
C ASP A 464 -21.06 -11.37 8.81
N GLY A 465 -19.88 -10.94 9.25
CA GLY A 465 -18.62 -11.10 8.54
C GLY A 465 -17.88 -9.79 8.34
N VAL A 466 -18.47 -8.62 8.67
CA VAL A 466 -18.40 -7.32 7.97
C VAL A 466 -17.55 -6.27 8.65
N VAL A 467 -16.76 -5.56 7.87
CA VAL A 467 -15.64 -4.76 8.36
C VAL A 467 -15.73 -3.26 8.03
N ASP A 468 -15.18 -2.43 8.92
CA ASP A 468 -15.74 -1.13 9.26
C ASP A 468 -14.69 -0.07 9.67
N VAL A 469 -15.06 1.20 9.90
CA VAL A 469 -14.11 2.34 9.96
C VAL A 469 -14.60 3.61 10.66
N ALA A 470 -13.90 4.77 10.68
CA ALA A 470 -14.27 5.90 11.57
C ALA A 470 -13.56 7.33 11.42
N VAL A 471 -13.82 8.46 12.21
CA VAL A 471 -13.23 9.91 12.17
C VAL A 471 -13.55 11.11 13.27
N GLY A 472 -12.72 12.10 13.82
CA GLY A 472 -13.08 13.35 14.73
C GLY A 472 -12.21 14.79 14.97
N ALA A 473 -12.72 16.10 15.25
CA ALA A 473 -12.52 17.61 14.72
C ALA A 473 -12.34 19.24 15.10
N ALA A 474 -13.16 20.12 15.81
CA ALA A 474 -13.22 21.69 16.03
C ALA A 474 -14.05 22.84 15.28
N PHE A 475 -14.88 23.77 15.91
CA PHE A 475 -15.79 24.90 15.34
C PHE A 475 -16.72 25.94 16.24
N ASP A 476 -18.07 26.21 16.45
CA ASP A 476 -19.56 25.94 16.17
C ASP A 476 -20.62 26.99 16.84
N ASP A 477 -21.88 26.70 17.38
CA ASP A 477 -22.94 27.73 17.86
C ASP A 477 -23.86 27.65 19.19
N ASP A 478 -24.14 26.57 20.01
CA ASP A 478 -24.84 26.66 21.37
C ASP A 478 -24.48 25.63 22.54
N GLY A 479 -23.44 24.76 22.49
CA GLY A 479 -22.96 23.84 23.57
C GLY A 479 -21.55 23.99 24.28
N GLY A 480 -20.65 24.85 23.83
CA GLY A 480 -19.30 25.18 24.36
C GLY A 480 -18.26 25.51 23.26
N SER A 481 -17.33 26.45 23.49
CA SER A 481 -16.04 26.47 22.75
C SER A 481 -15.33 25.15 23.01
N GLN A 482 -14.32 24.85 22.23
CA GLN A 482 -14.69 24.31 20.94
C GLN A 482 -15.06 22.78 20.91
N ARG A 483 -16.03 22.36 21.75
CA ARG A 483 -16.71 21.05 22.07
C ARG A 483 -16.24 19.62 21.60
N GLY A 484 -15.38 19.44 20.59
CA GLY A 484 -14.68 18.24 20.03
C GLY A 484 -15.21 16.79 20.03
N ALA A 485 -15.16 16.04 18.90
CA ALA A 485 -15.85 14.70 18.78
C ALA A 485 -15.50 13.68 17.62
N VAL A 486 -16.04 12.41 17.53
CA VAL A 486 -15.58 11.05 16.97
C VAL A 486 -16.49 9.93 16.27
N TYR A 487 -16.32 9.49 15.01
CA TYR A 487 -17.38 8.88 14.14
C TYR A 487 -17.08 7.44 13.78
N ILE A 488 -18.00 6.46 13.68
CA ILE A 488 -17.65 5.09 13.16
C ILE A 488 -18.64 4.39 12.23
N LEU A 489 -18.25 4.20 10.98
CA LEU A 489 -18.97 3.68 9.85
C LEU A 489 -18.52 2.26 9.54
N PHE A 490 -19.09 1.68 8.50
CA PHE A 490 -19.04 0.26 8.16
C PHE A 490 -19.22 0.05 6.69
N LEU A 491 -18.85 -1.13 6.20
CA LEU A 491 -19.04 -1.44 4.79
C LEU A 491 -20.16 -2.35 4.40
N ASN A 492 -20.54 -2.15 3.16
CA ASN A 492 -21.04 -3.16 2.26
C ASN A 492 -19.87 -3.62 1.37
N PRO A 493 -19.97 -4.79 0.73
CA PRO A 493 -18.92 -5.35 -0.08
C PRO A 493 -18.90 -4.76 -1.48
N ASP A 494 -18.99 -3.44 -1.50
CA ASP A 494 -19.01 -2.66 -2.70
C ASP A 494 -18.39 -1.27 -2.48
N GLY A 495 -18.70 -0.69 -1.34
CA GLY A 495 -18.30 0.61 -0.88
C GLY A 495 -19.35 1.34 -0.07
N THR A 496 -20.56 0.80 0.07
CA THR A 496 -21.69 1.49 0.69
C THR A 496 -21.69 1.45 2.22
N VAL A 497 -22.65 2.22 2.77
CA VAL A 497 -23.40 1.98 4.02
C VAL A 497 -24.90 1.98 3.59
N LYS A 498 -25.90 1.39 4.25
CA LYS A 498 -26.13 1.14 5.69
C LYS A 498 -26.27 2.48 6.49
N ASP A 499 -26.28 2.54 7.84
CA ASP A 499 -26.69 3.76 8.64
C ASP A 499 -25.52 4.50 9.46
N GLU A 500 -25.49 4.75 10.81
CA GLU A 500 -24.47 5.69 11.47
C GLU A 500 -24.12 5.66 13.03
N GLN A 501 -23.00 6.27 13.55
CA GLN A 501 -22.85 7.12 14.80
C GLN A 501 -21.53 7.91 15.00
N LYS A 502 -21.69 9.02 15.74
CA LYS A 502 -20.82 10.17 15.95
C LYS A 502 -20.51 10.55 17.46
N ILE A 503 -19.47 10.13 18.20
CA ILE A 503 -19.26 10.55 19.61
C ILE A 503 -18.69 11.95 19.92
N SER A 504 -19.39 12.76 20.71
CA SER A 504 -18.88 13.98 21.33
C SER A 504 -18.80 14.03 22.85
N SER A 505 -18.24 15.15 23.33
CA SER A 505 -18.62 15.90 24.54
C SER A 505 -19.85 15.42 25.27
N THR A 506 -20.99 15.36 24.59
CA THR A 506 -22.23 15.52 25.34
C THR A 506 -23.06 14.26 25.56
N THR A 507 -23.10 13.26 24.67
CA THR A 507 -24.14 12.20 24.80
C THR A 507 -23.96 10.85 24.08
N GLY A 508 -22.90 10.11 24.27
CA GLY A 508 -21.56 10.51 24.69
C GLY A 508 -20.74 9.31 25.11
N GLY A 509 -21.39 8.31 25.71
CA GLY A 509 -20.95 7.39 26.77
C GLY A 509 -20.07 7.98 27.87
N LEU A 510 -19.16 8.89 27.52
CA LEU A 510 -18.07 9.26 28.37
C LEU A 510 -18.54 10.07 29.57
N THR A 511 -17.74 9.84 30.59
CA THR A 511 -17.78 10.32 31.94
C THR A 511 -16.79 11.47 32.25
N GLY A 512 -16.07 12.04 31.27
CA GLY A 512 -14.86 12.86 31.44
C GLY A 512 -14.66 14.04 30.46
N PRO A 513 -13.60 14.85 30.72
CA PRO A 513 -13.49 16.27 30.31
C PRO A 513 -12.39 16.76 29.30
N ILE A 514 -12.81 17.56 28.33
CA ILE A 514 -12.05 18.01 27.16
C ILE A 514 -12.40 19.51 26.89
N ASP A 515 -11.54 20.48 26.46
CA ASP A 515 -11.34 21.90 26.98
C ASP A 515 -10.95 23.16 26.07
N ASP A 516 -11.67 24.31 26.19
CA ASP A 516 -11.81 25.45 25.21
C ASP A 516 -10.69 25.73 24.17
N ASP A 517 -10.89 25.46 22.86
CA ASP A 517 -9.85 25.49 21.77
C ASP A 517 -9.03 24.18 21.72
N ASP A 518 -9.47 23.16 22.45
CA ASP A 518 -8.83 21.88 22.77
C ASP A 518 -8.22 21.08 21.62
N GLU A 519 -8.13 21.54 20.34
CA GLU A 519 -7.69 20.88 19.06
C GLU A 519 -7.52 19.36 19.11
N PHE A 520 -8.51 18.82 19.79
CA PHE A 520 -8.65 17.55 20.42
C PHE A 520 -8.80 16.37 19.48
N GLY A 521 -8.15 16.44 18.35
CA GLY A 521 -7.71 15.27 17.67
C GLY A 521 -7.56 15.46 16.20
N TYR A 522 -6.50 14.84 15.71
CA TYR A 522 -6.46 14.42 14.34
C TYR A 522 -5.90 12.97 13.99
N SER A 523 -6.63 11.79 14.13
CA SER A 523 -6.39 10.76 15.21
C SER A 523 -6.42 9.16 15.61
N VAL A 524 -6.41 7.90 15.00
CA VAL A 524 -6.20 6.59 15.85
C VAL A 524 -5.39 5.29 15.38
N ASP A 525 -5.77 4.04 15.85
CA ASP A 525 -5.30 2.60 16.12
C ASP A 525 -5.31 1.78 17.54
N THR A 526 -4.94 0.45 17.69
CA THR A 526 -5.53 -0.72 18.56
C THR A 526 -4.81 -2.12 19.03
N VAL A 527 -5.28 -3.42 18.93
CA VAL A 527 -4.62 -4.62 19.64
C VAL A 527 -5.01 -6.15 19.49
N GLY A 528 -4.17 -7.12 20.00
CA GLY A 528 -4.55 -8.45 20.61
C GLY A 528 -3.53 -9.40 21.43
N ASP A 529 -3.48 -9.54 22.81
CA ASP A 529 -3.33 -10.84 23.65
C ASP A 529 -3.43 -10.86 25.27
N LEU A 530 -4.30 -10.12 26.04
CA LEU A 530 -4.52 -9.90 27.54
C LEU A 530 -5.74 -10.57 28.34
N ASP A 531 -6.02 -10.25 29.64
CA ASP A 531 -6.90 -10.98 30.65
C ASP A 531 -8.25 -11.54 30.14
N GLY A 532 -8.86 -10.87 29.16
CA GLY A 532 -9.34 -11.58 27.97
C GLY A 532 -10.82 -11.96 27.85
N ASP A 533 -11.40 -11.59 26.71
CA ASP A 533 -12.74 -11.97 26.29
C ASP A 533 -12.84 -12.67 24.92
N GLY A 534 -11.87 -12.51 24.03
CA GLY A 534 -11.77 -13.24 22.76
C GLY A 534 -12.45 -12.55 21.60
N LEU A 535 -12.86 -11.33 21.85
CA LEU A 535 -12.39 -10.23 21.05
C LEU A 535 -11.12 -9.53 21.94
N ALA A 536 -10.28 -8.40 22.04
CA ALA A 536 -9.73 -7.07 21.43
C ALA A 536 -9.55 -5.85 22.47
N GLU A 537 -8.81 -4.68 22.35
CA GLU A 537 -8.78 -3.38 23.21
C GLU A 537 -8.08 -2.06 22.53
N LEU A 538 -8.54 -0.76 22.63
CA LEU A 538 -8.69 0.23 21.47
C LEU A 538 -8.59 1.84 21.63
N VAL A 539 -8.16 2.81 20.72
CA VAL A 539 -7.75 4.24 21.18
C VAL A 539 -7.92 5.71 20.51
N VAL A 540 -6.96 6.78 20.57
CA VAL A 540 -6.64 8.13 19.85
C VAL A 540 -5.49 9.23 20.32
N GLY A 541 -4.71 10.11 19.52
CA GLY A 541 -3.58 11.19 19.85
C GLY A 541 -3.09 12.74 19.35
N VAL A 542 -3.33 14.15 19.55
CA VAL A 542 -4.31 15.43 19.52
C VAL A 542 -3.43 16.74 19.18
N LEU A 543 -3.50 17.98 19.79
CA LEU A 543 -2.61 19.19 19.62
C LEU A 543 -1.99 20.17 20.75
N ASN A 544 -2.65 20.66 21.82
CA ASN A 544 -2.48 21.75 22.84
C ASN A 544 -2.77 21.61 24.51
N ASP A 545 -2.84 20.46 25.26
CA ASP A 545 -3.00 20.07 26.72
C ASP A 545 -1.78 20.07 27.64
N ASP A 546 -1.77 20.99 28.66
CA ASP A 546 -0.76 21.34 29.72
C ASP A 546 -0.25 20.22 30.63
N ASP A 547 0.08 19.10 30.03
CA ASP A 547 0.57 17.91 30.68
C ASP A 547 2.09 17.90 30.90
N GLY A 548 2.57 19.05 31.38
CA GLY A 548 3.92 19.23 31.90
C GLY A 548 4.37 20.69 31.89
N ASN A 549 4.11 21.42 30.80
CA ASN A 549 4.53 22.79 30.58
C ASN A 549 3.39 23.66 29.99
N VAL A 550 3.69 24.38 28.91
CA VAL A 550 2.79 24.94 27.88
C VAL A 550 3.45 24.48 26.59
N ASP A 551 2.70 23.93 25.65
CA ASP A 551 3.23 23.15 24.53
C ASP A 551 3.99 21.88 25.09
N ALA A 552 3.31 20.82 25.68
CA ALA A 552 3.83 19.75 26.58
C ALA A 552 3.07 18.36 27.02
N GLY A 553 1.78 17.94 26.83
CA GLY A 553 1.13 16.97 25.88
C GLY A 553 0.87 15.48 26.17
N ALA A 554 -0.30 14.81 26.01
CA ALA A 554 -0.56 13.51 26.70
C ALA A 554 -1.28 12.25 26.10
N VAL A 555 -1.68 11.14 26.76
CA VAL A 555 -2.10 9.86 26.04
C VAL A 555 -3.29 8.98 26.59
N TYR A 556 -4.50 8.81 25.97
CA TYR A 556 -5.72 8.08 26.51
C TYR A 556 -6.26 6.84 25.70
N VAL A 557 -6.71 5.66 26.22
CA VAL A 557 -7.35 4.45 25.52
C VAL A 557 -8.74 3.86 25.94
N LEU A 558 -9.66 3.47 25.04
CA LEU A 558 -10.98 2.82 25.34
C LEU A 558 -11.30 1.44 24.65
N PHE A 559 -12.58 0.99 24.60
CA PHE A 559 -13.04 -0.41 24.32
C PHE A 559 -14.50 -0.59 23.96
N LEU A 560 -14.97 -1.75 23.45
CA LEU A 560 -16.29 -1.93 22.76
C LEU A 560 -17.31 -3.18 23.12
N ASN A 561 -19.55 -3.76 22.66
CA ASN A 561 -20.64 -4.83 22.86
C ASN A 561 -21.26 -5.36 21.54
N PRO A 562 -20.42 -5.48 20.51
CA PRO A 562 -20.45 -4.76 19.24
C PRO A 562 -21.58 -3.74 19.03
N ASP A 563 -21.86 -2.93 20.05
CA ASP A 563 -22.74 -1.76 20.00
C ASP A 563 -22.12 -0.54 19.31
N GLY A 564 -21.38 0.20 20.12
CA GLY A 564 -20.83 1.52 19.96
C GLY A 564 -20.49 2.05 21.34
N THR A 565 -21.32 1.72 22.37
CA THR A 565 -21.12 2.18 23.75
C THR A 565 -19.90 1.56 24.36
N VAL A 566 -18.83 2.26 24.12
CA VAL A 566 -17.56 1.95 24.66
C VAL A 566 -17.67 1.67 26.14
N ARG A 567 -17.00 0.61 26.55
CA ARG A 567 -17.26 -0.05 27.80
C ARG A 567 -16.70 0.74 28.99
N SER A 568 -15.56 1.44 28.79
CA SER A 568 -14.90 2.46 29.65
C SER A 568 -13.52 2.84 29.04
N GLU A 569 -12.61 3.54 29.74
CA GLU A 569 -11.57 4.41 29.13
C GLU A 569 -10.24 4.72 30.01
N GLN A 570 -9.03 5.05 29.49
CA GLN A 570 -7.62 5.01 30.11
C GLN A 570 -6.76 6.30 29.86
N LYS A 571 -5.78 6.81 30.67
CA LYS A 571 -4.68 7.74 30.15
C LYS A 571 -3.36 7.76 30.88
N ILE A 572 -2.39 8.39 30.21
CA ILE A 572 -1.08 8.80 30.65
C ILE A 572 -0.82 10.30 30.48
N SER A 573 -0.02 10.92 31.37
CA SER A 573 0.83 12.06 30.98
C SER A 573 2.31 12.03 31.36
N ALA A 574 3.06 13.13 31.19
CA ALA A 574 4.41 13.31 31.77
C ALA A 574 4.42 13.00 33.25
N THR A 575 3.26 13.21 33.85
CA THR A 575 2.94 13.06 35.27
C THR A 575 2.45 11.65 35.62
N ALA A 576 2.21 10.81 34.61
CA ALA A 576 1.42 9.59 34.71
C ALA A 576 2.01 8.43 33.90
N GLY A 577 1.40 7.28 34.03
CA GLY A 577 1.77 6.30 35.06
C GLY A 577 3.20 5.76 35.12
N GLY A 578 4.20 6.33 34.43
CA GLY A 578 5.59 6.02 34.77
C GLY A 578 6.78 6.11 33.82
N LEU A 579 6.75 6.52 32.53
CA LEU A 579 7.94 6.31 31.66
C LEU A 579 9.22 6.95 32.18
N GLY A 580 9.05 8.10 32.82
CA GLY A 580 10.19 8.88 33.25
C GLY A 580 10.96 9.52 32.11
N ALA A 581 10.26 10.03 31.09
CA ALA A 581 10.79 11.11 30.29
C ALA A 581 10.33 12.49 30.74
N THR A 582 10.97 13.53 30.20
CA THR A 582 10.73 14.94 30.48
C THR A 582 10.72 15.77 29.20
N LEU A 583 9.82 16.74 29.23
CA LEU A 583 9.17 17.46 28.15
C LEU A 583 9.60 18.90 28.26
N ASP A 584 9.72 19.60 27.15
CA ASP A 584 10.02 21.02 27.14
C ASP A 584 8.81 21.83 26.60
N ALA A 585 8.99 22.78 25.67
CA ALA A 585 7.96 23.75 25.28
C ALA A 585 8.07 24.30 23.82
N SER A 586 6.90 24.56 23.24
CA SER A 586 6.58 24.78 21.82
C SER A 586 6.99 23.60 20.98
N ASP A 587 6.68 22.44 21.53
CA ASP A 587 7.59 21.31 21.55
C ASP A 587 6.99 20.21 20.69
N PHE A 588 5.67 20.00 20.87
CA PHE A 588 4.70 19.35 19.99
C PHE A 588 4.37 17.81 19.99
N TRP A 589 4.86 16.92 20.85
CA TRP A 589 4.61 15.46 21.10
C TRP A 589 3.46 14.59 20.54
N GLY A 590 3.78 13.46 19.92
CA GLY A 590 3.05 12.20 19.97
C GLY A 590 2.33 11.75 18.71
N GLY A 591 1.96 12.63 17.81
CA GLY A 591 0.77 12.63 16.96
C GLY A 591 0.39 11.46 16.06
N GLY A 592 0.56 10.17 16.36
CA GLY A 592 0.45 9.05 15.38
C GLY A 592 -0.30 7.79 15.78
N ILE A 593 -0.54 6.70 14.92
CA ILE A 593 -0.31 5.13 14.97
C ILE A 593 -1.15 4.13 14.06
N ALA A 594 -0.82 2.79 14.11
CA ALA A 594 -1.38 1.50 13.51
C ALA A 594 -0.70 0.10 13.89
N ARG A 595 -0.84 -1.09 13.20
CA ARG A 595 -0.85 -2.59 13.59
C ARG A 595 0.33 -3.65 13.76
N VAL A 596 0.26 -4.73 14.58
CA VAL A 596 1.10 -6.01 14.44
C VAL A 596 0.34 -7.38 14.53
N GLY A 597 1.10 -8.48 14.77
CA GLY A 597 0.68 -9.85 15.14
C GLY A 597 1.72 -10.65 15.98
N ASP A 598 2.46 -9.97 16.88
CA ASP A 598 3.67 -10.33 17.67
C ASP A 598 4.90 -10.34 16.78
N LEU A 599 5.83 -9.41 17.01
CA LEU A 599 7.17 -9.69 16.57
C LEU A 599 7.75 -10.76 17.46
N ASN A 600 8.28 -10.29 18.60
CA ASN A 600 9.63 -10.69 18.86
C ASN A 600 9.59 -12.14 19.40
N GLY A 601 8.39 -12.60 19.79
CA GLY A 601 8.03 -13.99 19.90
C GLY A 601 7.80 -14.45 21.33
N ASP A 602 7.39 -13.56 22.26
CA ASP A 602 6.92 -14.01 23.58
C ASP A 602 5.43 -14.38 23.58
N GLY A 603 4.74 -14.12 22.47
CA GLY A 603 3.40 -14.55 22.09
C GLY A 603 2.42 -13.39 21.89
N ILE A 604 2.91 -12.15 21.95
CA ILE A 604 2.16 -10.99 22.38
C ILE A 604 2.59 -9.75 21.53
N PRO A 605 1.67 -9.06 20.82
CA PRO A 605 1.98 -7.91 19.93
C PRO A 605 2.10 -6.45 20.48
N ASP A 606 2.79 -5.51 19.81
CA ASP A 606 3.31 -4.20 20.31
C ASP A 606 3.66 -3.14 19.21
N LEU A 607 4.41 -2.02 19.48
CA LEU A 607 3.77 -0.69 19.45
C LEU A 607 4.49 0.75 19.49
N VAL A 608 4.36 1.68 18.50
CA VAL A 608 4.95 3.09 18.46
C VAL A 608 4.09 4.24 19.01
N VAL A 609 4.53 5.53 18.87
CA VAL A 609 3.79 6.85 18.92
C VAL A 609 4.57 8.07 18.28
N GLY A 610 3.89 9.07 17.65
CA GLY A 610 4.16 10.25 16.70
C GLY A 610 5.14 11.37 17.07
N ALA A 611 5.83 12.02 16.12
CA ALA A 611 7.05 12.76 16.44
C ALA A 611 7.41 14.12 15.83
N GLU A 612 6.50 14.96 15.29
CA GLU A 612 6.57 16.41 14.88
C GLU A 612 7.74 17.35 15.24
N GLY A 613 8.84 16.96 15.89
CA GLY A 613 9.81 17.85 16.49
C GLY A 613 10.40 17.46 17.85
N ASP A 614 11.51 16.75 17.88
CA ASP A 614 12.56 16.91 18.88
C ASP A 614 13.70 17.44 18.05
N ASP A 615 14.32 18.55 18.44
CA ASP A 615 15.37 19.14 17.62
C ASP A 615 16.67 18.28 17.51
N ASP A 616 16.59 16.95 17.53
CA ASP A 616 17.74 16.08 17.42
C ASP A 616 18.47 16.27 16.10
N GLY A 617 19.59 16.98 16.21
CA GLY A 617 20.51 17.35 15.14
C GLY A 617 20.70 18.85 14.93
N GLY A 618 19.78 19.71 15.36
CA GLY A 618 19.84 21.17 15.12
C GLY A 618 18.86 21.94 15.97
N SER A 619 18.06 22.84 15.37
CA SER A 619 16.68 22.98 15.82
C SER A 619 15.79 22.04 14.91
N GLY A 620 14.52 21.70 15.18
CA GLY A 620 13.56 21.03 14.28
C GLY A 620 13.28 19.55 14.52
N ARG A 621 13.34 18.79 13.45
CA ARG A 621 13.97 17.46 13.39
C ARG A 621 13.21 16.28 13.92
N GLY A 622 12.34 16.36 14.90
CA GLY A 622 11.70 15.15 15.41
C GLY A 622 12.50 14.15 16.19
N ALA A 623 11.77 13.14 16.63
CA ALA A 623 12.34 11.82 16.82
C ALA A 623 11.34 10.72 16.43
N LEU A 624 11.20 9.71 17.29
CA LEU A 624 10.50 8.45 17.09
C LEU A 624 10.36 7.82 18.50
N TYR A 625 9.28 7.13 18.89
CA TYR A 625 9.39 6.14 20.00
C TYR A 625 8.51 4.90 19.99
N VAL A 626 9.16 3.82 20.45
CA VAL A 626 8.80 2.41 20.28
C VAL A 626 8.47 1.88 21.69
N LEU A 627 7.33 1.24 21.96
CA LEU A 627 6.75 1.00 23.30
C LEU A 627 6.01 -0.37 23.57
N PHE A 628 6.73 -1.38 24.06
CA PHE A 628 6.30 -2.81 24.19
C PHE A 628 5.59 -2.97 25.55
N LEU A 629 4.52 -2.26 25.89
CA LEU A 629 3.52 -2.54 26.98
C LEU A 629 3.62 -3.68 28.08
N ASN A 630 2.49 -4.24 28.55
CA ASN A 630 2.27 -5.36 29.50
C ASN A 630 0.87 -5.98 29.23
N ALA A 631 0.37 -6.82 30.15
CA ALA A 631 -0.81 -6.59 31.01
C ALA A 631 -0.76 -5.82 32.33
N ASP A 632 0.20 -6.11 33.24
CA ASP A 632 0.22 -5.74 34.70
C ASP A 632 0.41 -4.22 34.94
N GLY A 633 0.43 -3.42 33.86
CA GLY A 633 -0.15 -2.08 33.95
C GLY A 633 0.14 -1.05 32.86
N THR A 634 1.19 -1.10 32.05
CA THR A 634 1.92 0.13 31.71
C THR A 634 2.75 -0.02 30.43
N VAL A 635 3.59 0.96 30.09
CA VAL A 635 4.90 0.71 29.42
C VAL A 635 6.05 0.48 30.48
N LYS A 636 7.30 0.02 30.20
CA LYS A 636 8.32 -0.56 31.15
C LYS A 636 9.87 -0.73 30.63
N ALA A 637 10.30 -1.19 29.40
CA ALA A 637 11.50 -0.89 28.46
C ALA A 637 11.22 -0.45 26.89
N GLN A 638 11.52 0.76 26.31
CA GLN A 638 10.95 1.58 25.14
C GLN A 638 11.85 1.39 23.86
N GLN A 639 11.80 2.31 22.86
CA GLN A 639 12.95 3.04 22.30
C GLN A 639 12.70 4.50 21.86
N LYS A 640 13.77 5.27 21.58
CA LYS A 640 13.89 6.58 20.88
C LYS A 640 14.49 6.44 19.49
N ILE A 641 14.06 7.12 18.42
CA ILE A 641 14.93 7.25 17.24
C ILE A 641 15.05 8.67 16.70
N SER A 642 16.27 9.08 16.36
CA SER A 642 16.61 10.32 15.72
C SER A 642 18.05 10.34 15.11
N SER A 643 18.60 11.55 14.88
CA SER A 643 19.76 11.94 14.05
C SER A 643 21.03 11.24 14.43
N THR A 644 21.10 10.79 15.69
CA THR A 644 22.35 10.71 16.41
C THR A 644 22.66 9.36 17.02
N VAL A 645 21.72 8.42 17.15
CA VAL A 645 22.04 7.05 17.62
C VAL A 645 21.58 5.86 16.73
N GLY A 646 21.91 4.66 17.22
CA GLY A 646 21.57 3.30 16.79
C GLY A 646 21.85 2.80 15.36
N GLY A 647 22.13 3.61 14.34
CA GLY A 647 22.74 3.05 13.12
C GLY A 647 23.08 3.95 11.93
N LEU A 648 22.58 5.17 11.92
CA LEU A 648 22.11 5.76 10.67
C LEU A 648 23.12 6.49 9.73
N THR A 649 22.97 6.46 8.38
CA THR A 649 23.98 6.94 7.37
C THR A 649 23.62 7.85 6.18
N GLY A 650 22.77 7.54 5.20
CA GLY A 650 22.60 8.34 3.96
C GLY A 650 21.71 9.58 4.10
N PRO A 651 22.17 10.84 4.04
CA PRO A 651 22.54 11.58 5.28
C PRO A 651 21.71 12.86 5.68
N LEU A 652 21.13 13.21 6.94
CA LEU A 652 20.54 14.34 7.94
C LEU A 652 20.15 15.91 7.73
N GLY A 653 18.86 16.33 7.76
CA GLY A 653 18.23 17.66 7.36
C GLY A 653 18.65 19.07 7.93
N ASN A 654 17.86 20.17 7.71
CA ASN A 654 17.94 21.48 8.46
C ASN A 654 16.66 22.41 8.52
N LEU A 655 16.48 23.30 9.51
CA LEU A 655 15.30 24.20 9.71
C LEU A 655 13.98 23.43 9.95
N ASN A 656 14.00 22.35 10.74
CA ASN A 656 13.85 21.06 10.10
C ASN A 656 12.46 20.64 9.58
N TRP A 657 11.58 19.83 10.18
CA TRP A 657 10.30 19.45 9.55
C TRP A 657 9.84 17.94 9.69
N PHE A 658 10.73 16.95 9.47
CA PHE A 658 10.88 15.62 10.09
C PHE A 658 10.11 14.20 9.98
N GLY A 659 8.80 13.89 9.69
CA GLY A 659 8.38 12.42 9.53
C GLY A 659 7.05 11.63 9.79
N SER A 660 5.82 12.09 9.62
CA SER A 660 4.74 11.93 10.59
C SER A 660 3.37 11.27 10.18
N ALA A 661 3.35 9.91 10.02
CA ALA A 661 2.29 8.82 10.19
C ALA A 661 2.87 7.38 10.37
N VAL A 662 2.22 6.21 10.13
CA VAL A 662 2.64 4.82 9.61
C VAL A 662 1.39 3.90 9.48
N ALA A 663 1.56 2.55 9.30
CA ALA A 663 0.68 1.35 9.52
C ALA A 663 1.47 -0.02 9.34
N PRO A 664 0.92 -1.25 9.13
CA PRO A 664 1.60 -2.60 9.02
C PRO A 664 1.85 -3.40 7.70
N ALA A 665 3.03 -3.46 7.07
CA ALA A 665 3.18 -3.95 5.67
C ALA A 665 3.85 -5.29 5.21
N GLY A 666 3.60 -6.49 5.78
CA GLY A 666 4.21 -7.82 5.48
C GLY A 666 5.26 -8.03 4.33
N ASP A 667 6.32 -8.80 4.56
CA ASP A 667 7.20 -9.50 3.60
C ASP A 667 7.60 -9.03 2.12
N ILE A 668 8.66 -8.20 1.93
CA ILE A 668 9.62 -7.99 0.75
C ILE A 668 11.18 -8.26 0.91
N ASP A 669 11.73 -9.46 0.61
CA ASP A 669 13.16 -9.87 0.36
C ASP A 669 13.25 -11.41 0.24
N GLY A 670 12.81 -12.04 1.33
CA GLY A 670 12.95 -13.46 1.60
C GLY A 670 13.23 -13.83 3.05
N ASP A 671 13.31 -12.88 4.00
CA ASP A 671 13.87 -13.14 5.34
C ASP A 671 12.88 -13.40 6.49
N GLY A 672 11.57 -13.16 6.29
CA GLY A 672 10.45 -13.58 7.14
C GLY A 672 10.29 -12.74 8.41
N VAL A 673 10.69 -11.48 8.31
CA VAL A 673 10.71 -10.42 9.33
C VAL A 673 10.10 -9.20 8.67
N VAL A 674 9.39 -8.37 9.40
CA VAL A 674 8.61 -7.29 8.80
C VAL A 674 9.31 -5.92 8.90
N ASP A 675 8.74 -4.81 8.45
CA ASP A 675 9.44 -3.62 7.94
C ASP A 675 8.58 -2.34 8.01
N LEU A 676 9.03 -1.20 7.44
CA LEU A 676 8.62 0.16 7.83
C LEU A 676 8.41 1.16 6.68
N VAL A 677 7.72 2.29 6.97
CA VAL A 677 7.78 3.50 6.12
C VAL A 677 8.32 4.68 6.90
N VAL A 678 8.64 5.80 6.24
CA VAL A 678 8.76 7.10 6.89
C VAL A 678 8.70 8.33 5.97
N GLY A 679 8.03 9.43 6.36
CA GLY A 679 7.35 10.29 5.38
C GLY A 679 6.54 11.58 5.71
N ASN A 680 6.68 12.71 4.94
CA ASN A 680 6.58 14.11 5.50
C ASN A 680 6.38 15.41 4.46
N TYR A 681 6.13 16.87 4.35
CA TYR A 681 6.16 18.40 4.98
C TYR A 681 6.16 19.96 4.26
N GLY A 682 6.99 21.09 3.92
CA GLY A 682 8.39 21.93 3.95
C GLY A 682 9.84 21.91 3.21
N ASP A 683 10.28 21.19 2.13
CA ASP A 683 11.59 21.10 1.47
C ASP A 683 11.87 21.15 -0.13
N ASP A 684 11.57 22.17 -0.97
CA ASP A 684 11.99 22.45 -2.41
C ASP A 684 12.51 21.38 -3.48
N ASP A 685 12.67 20.05 -3.26
CA ASP A 685 13.53 19.10 -4.05
C ASP A 685 13.54 19.36 -5.59
N GLY A 686 12.38 19.27 -6.24
CA GLY A 686 12.19 19.57 -7.67
C GLY A 686 11.42 20.86 -8.00
N GLY A 687 10.75 21.48 -7.03
CA GLY A 687 10.01 22.73 -7.17
C GLY A 687 9.94 23.44 -5.82
N PRO A 688 9.89 24.79 -5.72
CA PRO A 688 9.82 25.53 -4.47
C PRO A 688 8.69 25.00 -3.62
N THR A 689 9.12 24.19 -2.66
CA THR A 689 8.37 23.23 -1.88
C THR A 689 8.30 21.70 -2.19
N ARG A 690 9.05 20.88 -2.96
CA ARG A 690 8.63 19.50 -3.50
C ARG A 690 7.86 18.31 -2.81
N GLY A 691 8.46 17.31 -2.15
CA GLY A 691 7.84 16.09 -1.56
C GLY A 691 8.90 15.07 -1.11
N ALA A 692 8.65 14.12 -0.16
CA ALA A 692 9.63 13.04 0.13
C ALA A 692 9.22 11.74 0.90
N VAL A 693 10.10 10.64 0.93
CA VAL A 693 10.20 9.34 1.78
C VAL A 693 11.46 8.42 1.67
N TRP A 694 11.95 7.76 2.75
CA TRP A 694 13.33 7.15 2.88
C TRP A 694 13.54 5.62 3.34
N ILE A 695 13.78 4.57 2.49
CA ILE A 695 13.46 3.11 2.81
C ILE A 695 14.48 1.94 3.00
N LEU A 696 14.24 0.99 3.95
CA LEU A 696 15.10 0.32 4.94
C LEU A 696 15.81 -1.09 4.68
N PHE A 697 15.59 -2.43 4.96
CA PHE A 697 14.69 -3.44 5.65
C PHE A 697 14.57 -3.24 7.15
N MET A 698 14.43 -4.30 7.96
CA MET A 698 14.37 -4.29 9.42
C MET A 698 14.98 -5.56 10.08
N ASN A 699 14.96 -5.63 11.43
CA ASN A 699 15.90 -6.45 12.19
C ASN A 699 15.64 -6.52 13.70
N THR A 700 15.87 -7.70 14.29
CA THR A 700 15.81 -8.19 15.70
C THR A 700 16.37 -7.37 16.90
N ASP A 701 16.71 -6.06 16.81
CA ASP A 701 17.14 -5.31 18.02
C ASP A 701 17.25 -3.76 18.10
N GLY A 702 17.54 -2.93 17.08
CA GLY A 702 17.42 -3.14 15.64
C GLY A 702 17.21 -1.82 14.62
N THR A 703 18.50 -2.20 14.01
CA THR A 703 19.71 -1.65 13.18
C THR A 703 20.38 -2.63 12.12
N VAL A 704 20.99 -2.35 10.89
CA VAL A 704 21.00 -1.25 9.84
C VAL A 704 21.90 -1.49 8.53
N LYS A 705 21.65 -0.88 7.31
CA LYS A 705 22.47 -0.94 6.01
C LYS A 705 22.77 0.32 5.08
N ALA A 706 21.84 0.91 4.26
CA ALA A 706 21.84 2.15 3.34
C ALA A 706 22.06 2.07 1.76
N GLU A 707 21.57 2.95 0.80
CA GLU A 707 20.84 4.28 0.78
C GLU A 707 20.07 4.74 -0.58
N GLN A 708 18.77 5.28 -0.64
CA GLN A 708 17.84 5.79 -1.78
C GLN A 708 16.37 6.39 -1.40
N LYS A 709 15.54 7.00 -2.34
CA LYS A 709 14.07 7.49 -2.46
C LYS A 709 13.54 7.53 -3.95
N ILE A 710 12.22 7.65 -4.20
CA ILE A 710 11.53 8.06 -5.47
C ILE A 710 10.77 9.37 -5.27
N SER A 711 11.23 10.54 -5.75
CA SER A 711 10.35 11.71 -5.93
C SER A 711 9.82 11.78 -7.35
N SER A 712 9.14 12.88 -7.67
CA SER A 712 8.88 13.29 -9.05
C SER A 712 10.16 13.71 -9.80
N THR A 713 11.31 13.13 -9.40
CA THR A 713 12.62 13.18 -10.04
C THR A 713 13.42 11.84 -10.00
N THR A 714 13.00 10.79 -9.27
CA THR A 714 13.83 9.54 -9.13
C THR A 714 13.02 8.28 -9.01
N GLY A 715 13.63 7.13 -9.36
CA GLY A 715 13.24 5.72 -9.20
C GLY A 715 11.83 5.30 -9.67
N GLY A 716 11.00 6.25 -10.08
CA GLY A 716 10.26 6.06 -11.30
C GLY A 716 8.76 6.34 -11.32
N LEU A 717 8.34 7.39 -12.07
CA LEU A 717 7.02 7.97 -11.79
C LEU A 717 6.39 8.96 -12.82
N THR A 718 5.05 8.96 -13.01
CA THR A 718 4.33 9.37 -14.26
C THR A 718 3.35 10.59 -14.52
N VAL A 719 2.73 11.37 -13.60
CA VAL A 719 1.64 12.39 -13.86
C VAL A 719 2.13 13.88 -14.13
N ALA A 720 1.44 15.02 -13.83
CA ALA A 720 1.93 16.43 -14.04
C ALA A 720 1.33 17.62 -13.19
N LEU A 721 2.17 18.47 -12.51
CA LEU A 721 1.81 19.51 -11.48
C LEU A 721 2.29 20.97 -11.66
N GLU A 722 1.92 21.84 -10.70
CA GLU A 722 2.55 23.12 -10.29
C GLU A 722 3.08 23.10 -8.74
N ASP A 723 3.36 24.16 -7.90
CA ASP A 723 4.29 24.42 -6.70
C ASP A 723 3.62 25.09 -5.42
N GLY A 724 3.84 24.62 -4.17
CA GLY A 724 3.38 25.27 -2.90
C GLY A 724 2.38 24.50 -2.01
N ASP A 725 2.43 23.19 -2.02
CA ASP A 725 1.58 22.48 -2.95
C ASP A 725 0.65 21.54 -2.22
N TRP A 726 1.16 20.55 -1.48
CA TRP A 726 0.33 19.84 -0.53
C TRP A 726 0.50 18.29 -0.21
N PHE A 727 0.98 17.34 -1.07
CA PHE A 727 0.60 15.88 -1.04
C PHE A 727 1.13 14.95 0.04
N GLY A 728 0.27 14.57 1.00
CA GLY A 728 0.58 13.54 1.98
C GLY A 728 0.53 13.81 3.42
N TRP A 729 -0.37 14.64 3.86
CA TRP A 729 -0.76 14.48 5.23
C TRP A 729 -1.36 13.02 5.48
N SER A 730 -1.38 12.03 4.53
CA SER A 730 -1.74 10.58 4.68
C SER A 730 -1.22 9.57 3.61
N VAL A 731 -1.55 8.24 3.72
CA VAL A 731 -1.12 6.99 2.98
C VAL A 731 -1.71 5.62 3.48
N ALA A 732 -1.47 4.35 3.02
CA ALA A 732 -1.88 3.09 3.73
C ALA A 732 -1.64 1.66 3.19
N GLY A 733 -2.15 0.58 3.89
CA GLY A 733 -2.62 -0.71 3.26
C GLY A 733 -2.68 -2.15 3.94
N VAL A 734 -2.97 -3.38 3.45
CA VAL A 734 -3.47 -3.96 2.20
C VAL A 734 -4.17 -5.43 2.19
N GLY A 735 -3.63 -6.69 2.33
CA GLY A 735 -4.32 -8.07 2.01
C GLY A 735 -3.80 -9.33 1.08
N ASP A 736 -3.94 -9.51 -0.30
CA ASP A 736 -3.31 -10.46 -1.40
C ASP A 736 -3.55 -10.18 -2.97
N LEU A 737 -3.94 -8.97 -3.39
CA LEU A 737 -4.60 -8.58 -4.67
C LEU A 737 -3.82 -8.90 -5.94
N GLY A 738 -4.39 -9.58 -6.94
CA GLY A 738 -3.78 -9.76 -8.27
C GLY A 738 -2.89 -11.01 -8.41
N GLY A 739 -2.82 -11.82 -7.36
CA GLY A 739 -2.44 -13.23 -7.44
C GLY A 739 -0.96 -13.64 -7.54
N ASP A 740 -0.03 -12.85 -8.08
CA ASP A 740 1.33 -13.33 -8.46
C ASP A 740 2.35 -13.60 -7.31
N GLY A 741 2.07 -13.17 -6.08
CA GLY A 741 3.04 -13.08 -4.98
C GLY A 741 3.84 -11.76 -4.87
N ILE A 742 3.40 -10.63 -5.44
CA ILE A 742 3.96 -9.26 -5.34
C ILE A 742 2.87 -8.20 -5.04
N PRO A 743 2.39 -8.09 -3.80
CA PRO A 743 1.27 -7.22 -3.44
C PRO A 743 1.58 -5.68 -3.32
N ASP A 744 1.16 -4.81 -2.36
CA ASP A 744 0.95 -3.36 -2.65
C ASP A 744 0.86 -2.19 -1.58
N ILE A 745 0.81 -0.87 -1.96
CA ILE A 745 0.76 0.39 -1.11
C ILE A 745 -0.25 1.55 -1.44
N ALA A 746 -0.48 2.55 -0.56
CA ALA A 746 -0.75 3.94 -1.02
C ALA A 746 -0.72 5.16 -0.07
N VAL A 747 -1.25 6.32 -0.43
CA VAL A 747 -0.48 7.54 -0.82
C VAL A 747 -1.25 8.90 -0.93
N GLY A 748 -1.20 9.92 -0.04
CA GLY A 748 -1.75 11.27 -0.39
C GLY A 748 -2.53 12.17 0.59
N SER A 749 -3.43 13.15 0.31
CA SER A 749 -4.40 13.55 -0.78
C SER A 749 -5.28 14.90 -0.85
N MET A 750 -5.16 16.15 -0.29
CA MET A 750 -6.09 17.40 -0.58
C MET A 750 -5.95 18.57 -1.66
N SER A 751 -4.82 19.07 -2.14
CA SER A 751 -4.62 20.44 -2.72
C SER A 751 -4.21 20.55 -4.14
N ASP A 752 -3.96 19.45 -4.81
CA ASP A 752 -3.77 19.53 -6.26
C ASP A 752 -4.80 20.48 -6.92
N ASP A 753 -4.59 21.14 -8.07
CA ASP A 753 -5.26 22.44 -8.44
C ASP A 753 -6.19 22.35 -9.67
N ASP A 754 -7.35 21.74 -9.52
CA ASP A 754 -8.11 21.06 -10.56
C ASP A 754 -9.57 20.83 -10.05
N GLY A 755 -10.58 20.72 -10.93
CA GLY A 755 -11.99 20.72 -10.47
C GLY A 755 -12.46 22.05 -9.84
N PHE A 756 -12.07 22.33 -8.60
CA PHE A 756 -12.32 23.57 -7.85
C PHE A 756 -11.01 24.21 -7.35
N VAL A 757 -11.03 25.06 -6.33
CA VAL A 757 -9.82 25.72 -5.80
C VAL A 757 -9.80 25.48 -4.32
N ASN A 758 -8.76 24.82 -3.88
CA ASN A 758 -8.92 23.70 -2.99
C ASN A 758 -9.86 22.61 -3.70
N ALA A 759 -9.58 21.28 -3.85
CA ALA A 759 -10.57 20.17 -4.24
C ALA A 759 -10.24 18.64 -3.98
N GLY A 760 -9.00 18.24 -3.67
CA GLY A 760 -8.58 16.92 -3.11
C GLY A 760 -8.70 15.63 -3.95
N ALA A 761 -7.93 14.57 -3.64
CA ALA A 761 -7.87 13.21 -4.23
C ALA A 761 -7.32 12.09 -3.28
N THR A 762 -7.01 10.92 -3.86
CA THR A 762 -6.44 9.70 -3.24
C THR A 762 -5.90 8.77 -4.35
N HIS A 763 -4.84 7.96 -4.11
CA HIS A 763 -3.89 7.23 -5.00
C HIS A 763 -3.51 5.80 -4.54
N ILE A 764 -2.86 4.93 -5.34
CA ILE A 764 -2.48 3.49 -5.08
C ILE A 764 -1.16 3.12 -5.78
N ILE A 765 -0.21 2.29 -5.31
CA ILE A 765 0.83 1.71 -6.20
C ILE A 765 1.25 0.25 -5.95
N HIS A 766 1.59 -0.43 -7.03
CA HIS A 766 2.26 -1.75 -7.02
C HIS A 766 3.72 -1.50 -7.23
N LEU A 767 4.54 -2.20 -6.46
CA LEU A 767 5.98 -2.16 -6.60
C LEU A 767 6.53 -3.51 -7.01
N ASN A 768 7.84 -3.59 -6.92
CA ASN A 768 8.67 -4.72 -7.19
C ASN A 768 9.26 -5.23 -5.88
N SER A 769 9.93 -6.38 -5.92
CA SER A 769 10.78 -6.90 -4.84
C SER A 769 11.99 -6.02 -4.48
N ASP A 770 12.12 -4.84 -5.08
CA ASP A 770 13.04 -3.78 -4.68
C ASP A 770 12.32 -2.43 -4.45
N GLY A 771 11.00 -2.46 -4.27
CA GLY A 771 10.19 -1.34 -3.83
C GLY A 771 10.02 -0.16 -4.77
N THR A 772 10.22 -0.36 -6.08
CA THR A 772 9.99 0.60 -7.19
C THR A 772 8.82 0.12 -8.12
N VAL A 773 8.36 0.80 -9.20
CA VAL A 773 6.90 1.15 -9.45
C VAL A 773 6.11 0.57 -10.70
N LYS A 774 4.72 0.49 -10.73
CA LYS A 774 3.83 -0.16 -11.80
C LYS A 774 2.65 0.56 -12.59
N ALA A 775 1.30 0.48 -12.42
CA ALA A 775 0.27 0.94 -13.45
C ALA A 775 -1.21 1.34 -13.01
N VAL A 776 -2.03 2.41 -13.33
CA VAL A 776 -2.12 3.81 -13.96
C VAL A 776 -3.26 4.89 -13.48
N GLU A 777 -3.89 5.00 -12.27
CA GLU A 777 -5.21 5.67 -11.89
C GLU A 777 -5.32 6.65 -10.60
N THR A 778 -6.48 7.32 -10.25
CA THR A 778 -6.78 8.29 -9.08
C THR A 778 -8.28 8.40 -8.76
N ILE A 779 -8.62 8.77 -7.53
CA ILE A 779 -9.95 9.28 -7.16
C ILE A 779 -10.02 10.79 -6.82
N SER A 780 -10.94 11.61 -7.39
CA SER A 780 -11.14 13.05 -7.05
C SER A 780 -12.62 13.51 -7.08
N ALA A 781 -12.86 14.82 -7.03
CA ALA A 781 -14.05 15.50 -7.55
C ALA A 781 -14.72 14.90 -8.81
N THR A 782 -13.96 14.27 -9.74
CA THR A 782 -14.48 13.93 -11.08
C THR A 782 -14.16 12.56 -11.69
N SER A 783 -13.34 11.71 -11.04
CA SER A 783 -13.16 10.27 -11.36
C SER A 783 -13.44 9.43 -10.13
N GLY A 784 -13.48 8.10 -10.28
CA GLY A 784 -13.66 7.22 -9.14
C GLY A 784 -15.02 7.22 -8.45
N GLY A 785 -16.08 7.03 -9.24
CA GLY A 785 -17.33 6.41 -8.80
C GLY A 785 -18.37 7.23 -8.00
N LEU A 786 -17.97 8.24 -7.23
CA LEU A 786 -18.86 9.00 -6.31
C LEU A 786 -20.21 9.44 -6.89
N THR A 787 -21.32 9.21 -6.15
CA THR A 787 -22.70 9.44 -6.60
C THR A 787 -23.33 10.78 -6.16
N GLY A 788 -22.50 11.77 -5.84
CA GLY A 788 -22.91 13.18 -5.67
C GLY A 788 -21.73 14.17 -5.61
N PRO A 789 -21.97 15.42 -5.16
CA PRO A 789 -20.97 16.49 -5.15
C PRO A 789 -19.92 16.40 -4.05
N LEU A 790 -18.87 17.21 -4.21
CA LEU A 790 -18.04 17.70 -3.14
C LEU A 790 -17.82 19.22 -3.34
N GLU A 791 -17.72 20.05 -2.30
CA GLU A 791 -17.91 21.52 -2.36
C GLU A 791 -16.89 22.39 -1.55
N ALA A 792 -17.24 23.62 -1.19
CA ALA A 792 -16.28 24.73 -1.11
C ALA A 792 -15.27 24.66 0.04
N ASN A 793 -14.02 24.26 -0.21
CA ASN A 793 -12.97 23.97 0.78
C ASN A 793 -12.99 22.52 1.29
N ASP A 794 -13.77 21.65 0.66
CA ASP A 794 -13.96 20.26 0.99
C ASP A 794 -12.75 19.34 0.84
N GLY A 795 -11.82 19.44 1.78
CA GLY A 795 -10.66 18.63 2.10
C GLY A 795 -10.65 17.21 1.64
N SER A 796 -10.56 16.98 0.35
CA SER A 796 -10.92 15.71 -0.19
C SER A 796 -9.76 14.77 -0.22
N GLY A 797 -9.94 13.61 0.38
CA GLY A 797 -8.97 12.67 0.91
C GLY A 797 -9.00 12.66 2.45
N SER A 798 -9.40 13.65 3.24
CA SER A 798 -9.39 13.67 4.70
C SER A 798 -8.53 12.69 5.54
N ALA A 799 -8.88 11.39 5.69
CA ALA A 799 -8.03 10.35 6.33
C ALA A 799 -8.62 8.93 6.19
N LEU A 800 -7.97 7.80 6.59
CA LEU A 800 -8.31 6.41 6.13
C LEU A 800 -8.33 5.06 6.96
N ALA A 801 -9.06 3.96 6.63
CA ALA A 801 -9.05 2.64 7.38
C ALA A 801 -9.40 1.26 6.71
N PRO A 802 -8.49 0.27 6.57
CA PRO A 802 -8.44 -0.92 7.49
C PRO A 802 -8.53 -2.45 7.19
N LEU A 803 -9.22 -2.95 6.21
CA LEU A 803 -10.25 -3.86 6.63
C LEU A 803 -9.97 -5.37 6.83
N GLY A 804 -10.31 -6.25 5.91
CA GLY A 804 -10.74 -7.61 6.28
C GLY A 804 -11.99 -7.96 5.48
N ASP A 805 -12.83 -8.94 5.88
CA ASP A 805 -13.91 -9.53 5.04
C ASP A 805 -15.41 -9.18 5.38
N LEU A 806 -16.48 -9.77 4.72
CA LEU A 806 -17.96 -9.56 4.93
C LEU A 806 -19.06 -10.68 4.88
N ASP A 807 -19.18 -11.65 3.96
CA ASP A 807 -20.09 -12.82 4.20
C ASP A 807 -19.45 -13.85 5.18
N GLY A 808 -18.15 -13.82 5.52
CA GLY A 808 -16.99 -13.38 4.71
C GLY A 808 -17.12 -13.84 3.25
N ASN A 809 -17.01 -12.93 2.28
CA ASN A 809 -17.26 -13.24 0.87
C ASN A 809 -15.98 -13.71 0.12
N GLY A 810 -14.76 -13.56 0.69
CA GLY A 810 -13.43 -13.94 0.14
C GLY A 810 -12.59 -12.86 -0.61
N THR A 811 -12.29 -11.71 0.02
CA THR A 811 -12.79 -10.41 -0.49
C THR A 811 -11.78 -9.36 -1.22
N THR A 812 -11.71 -7.95 -1.20
CA THR A 812 -11.00 -6.73 -0.48
C THR A 812 -11.78 -5.54 0.26
N ASN A 813 -11.25 -4.67 1.21
CA ASN A 813 -12.03 -3.49 1.82
C ASN A 813 -11.38 -2.22 2.56
N LEU A 814 -12.07 -1.07 2.87
CA LEU A 814 -11.41 0.22 3.34
C LEU A 814 -12.21 1.47 3.97
N ALA A 815 -11.59 2.51 4.59
CA ALA A 815 -12.23 3.75 5.17
C ALA A 815 -11.74 5.10 4.75
N ILE A 816 -12.53 6.14 5.11
CA ILE A 816 -12.28 7.48 4.71
C ILE A 816 -12.95 8.65 5.54
N GLY A 817 -12.34 9.87 5.68
CA GLY A 817 -13.03 11.11 6.16
C GLY A 817 -12.98 12.48 5.44
N ALA A 818 -13.72 13.55 5.79
CA ALA A 818 -13.72 14.96 5.26
C ALA A 818 -13.33 16.02 6.33
N TRP A 819 -12.48 17.07 6.25
CA TRP A 819 -12.68 18.39 6.94
C TRP A 819 -14.19 18.96 6.89
N GLY A 820 -14.59 20.24 7.10
CA GLY A 820 -16.07 20.64 7.09
C GLY A 820 -16.94 21.72 6.34
N ASP A 821 -18.24 21.40 5.98
CA ASP A 821 -19.21 22.02 4.97
C ASP A 821 -20.21 23.24 5.25
N ASP A 822 -21.56 23.13 5.27
CA ASP A 822 -22.62 24.21 5.40
C ASP A 822 -23.92 23.60 6.02
N ASP A 823 -23.76 22.47 6.68
CA ASP A 823 -24.72 21.40 6.95
C ASP A 823 -24.76 21.12 8.48
N GLY A 824 -25.31 22.05 9.28
CA GLY A 824 -25.63 21.77 10.70
C GLY A 824 -25.29 22.85 11.76
N GLY A 825 -24.41 23.81 11.47
CA GLY A 825 -23.62 24.58 12.44
C GLY A 825 -22.65 25.58 11.80
N ASN A 826 -21.43 25.66 12.34
CA ASN A 826 -20.25 26.27 11.71
C ASN A 826 -19.02 25.54 12.25
N ALA A 827 -18.55 24.52 11.55
CA ALA A 827 -17.57 23.58 12.03
C ALA A 827 -18.12 22.61 13.12
N ARG A 828 -18.29 21.35 12.72
CA ARG A 828 -18.97 20.14 13.19
C ARG A 828 -18.50 18.84 12.53
N GLY A 829 -18.97 18.47 11.34
CA GLY A 829 -18.48 17.28 10.64
C GLY A 829 -19.28 16.03 10.48
N ALA A 830 -18.52 15.16 9.83
CA ALA A 830 -18.61 13.86 9.13
C ALA A 830 -17.25 13.24 8.34
N LEU A 831 -17.79 11.85 8.59
CA LEU A 831 -17.51 10.32 8.19
C LEU A 831 -17.96 9.55 6.88
N TYR A 832 -17.09 8.68 6.26
CA TYR A 832 -17.25 7.70 5.12
C TYR A 832 -16.47 6.32 5.07
N ILE A 833 -16.73 5.43 4.05
CA ILE A 833 -16.23 4.02 3.83
C ILE A 833 -16.07 3.50 2.37
N VAL A 834 -15.17 2.60 1.88
CA VAL A 834 -15.38 1.87 0.57
C VAL A 834 -14.78 0.44 0.36
N ASN A 835 -15.29 -0.34 -0.62
CA ASN A 835 -14.75 -1.56 -1.21
C ASN A 835 -14.42 -1.46 -2.73
N LEU A 836 -13.65 -2.44 -3.21
CA LEU A 836 -12.81 -2.42 -4.39
C LEU A 836 -12.79 -3.79 -5.12
N ALA A 837 -11.76 -4.15 -5.94
CA ALA A 837 -11.90 -5.21 -6.97
C ALA A 837 -10.61 -5.97 -7.42
N THR A 838 -10.80 -7.16 -7.98
CA THR A 838 -10.08 -8.36 -7.52
C THR A 838 -9.84 -9.43 -8.61
N SER A 839 -8.73 -10.20 -8.53
CA SER A 839 -8.24 -11.16 -9.55
C SER A 839 -8.24 -12.63 -9.10
N THR A 840 -9.01 -13.47 -9.78
CA THR A 840 -9.45 -14.78 -9.25
C THR A 840 -8.69 -15.98 -9.85
N LYS A 841 -8.02 -16.79 -9.00
CA LYS A 841 -7.12 -17.89 -9.41
C LYS A 841 -7.67 -19.32 -9.24
N LEU A 842 -7.38 -20.20 -10.23
CA LEU A 842 -7.64 -21.65 -10.22
C LEU A 842 -6.34 -22.45 -10.12
N THR A 843 -6.22 -23.26 -9.07
CA THR A 843 -5.01 -24.07 -8.80
C THR A 843 -5.05 -25.46 -9.43
N VAL A 844 -4.22 -25.67 -10.45
CA VAL A 844 -3.93 -26.98 -11.06
C VAL A 844 -3.10 -27.83 -10.08
N ASN A 845 -3.66 -28.97 -9.64
CA ASN A 845 -3.06 -29.82 -8.60
C ASN A 845 -2.77 -31.27 -9.04
N SER A 846 -2.79 -31.53 -10.36
CA SER A 846 -2.57 -32.85 -10.96
C SER A 846 -1.96 -32.73 -12.36
N THR A 847 -1.03 -33.64 -12.72
CA THR A 847 -0.53 -33.76 -14.11
C THR A 847 -1.49 -34.46 -15.08
N GLY A 848 -2.75 -34.66 -14.66
CA GLY A 848 -3.82 -35.26 -15.45
C GLY A 848 -4.24 -34.46 -16.68
N ASP A 849 -5.17 -35.04 -17.44
CA ASP A 849 -5.75 -34.48 -18.68
C ASP A 849 -7.26 -34.73 -18.73
N ALA A 850 -7.93 -34.74 -17.57
CA ALA A 850 -9.37 -34.91 -17.48
C ALA A 850 -10.07 -33.57 -17.71
N THR A 851 -11.23 -33.60 -18.37
CA THR A 851 -12.08 -32.41 -18.49
C THR A 851 -12.67 -32.08 -17.13
N ASP A 852 -12.97 -30.80 -16.89
CA ASP A 852 -13.84 -30.42 -15.79
C ASP A 852 -15.21 -31.14 -15.86
N SER A 853 -15.83 -31.38 -14.71
CA SER A 853 -17.10 -32.10 -14.59
C SER A 853 -18.35 -31.25 -14.81
N THR A 854 -18.31 -29.95 -14.47
CA THR A 854 -19.46 -29.03 -14.45
C THR A 854 -19.10 -27.57 -14.81
N PRO A 855 -18.47 -27.27 -15.98
CA PRO A 855 -17.97 -25.93 -16.29
C PRO A 855 -18.93 -24.75 -16.04
N GLY A 856 -18.44 -23.74 -15.34
CA GLY A 856 -19.15 -22.53 -14.90
C GLY A 856 -19.94 -22.75 -13.61
N ASP A 857 -19.38 -23.47 -12.63
CA ASP A 857 -19.96 -23.67 -11.30
C ASP A 857 -19.08 -23.24 -10.11
N GLY A 858 -17.90 -22.67 -10.40
CA GLY A 858 -16.99 -22.08 -9.42
C GLY A 858 -15.87 -23.03 -8.94
N LEU A 859 -15.80 -24.25 -9.48
CA LEU A 859 -14.90 -25.30 -8.98
C LEU A 859 -14.22 -26.07 -10.12
N CYS A 860 -12.90 -25.98 -10.21
CA CYS A 860 -12.11 -26.90 -11.03
C CYS A 860 -12.10 -28.32 -10.41
N ASP A 861 -13.08 -29.17 -10.74
CA ASP A 861 -13.18 -30.57 -10.30
C ASP A 861 -13.54 -31.49 -11.46
N THR A 862 -12.61 -32.38 -11.81
CA THR A 862 -12.81 -33.46 -12.79
C THR A 862 -13.76 -34.56 -12.30
N GLY A 863 -14.22 -34.51 -11.04
CA GLY A 863 -15.00 -35.53 -10.36
C GLY A 863 -14.16 -36.71 -9.85
N ALA A 864 -12.85 -36.50 -9.73
CA ALA A 864 -11.86 -37.46 -9.25
C ALA A 864 -11.12 -36.91 -8.01
N LEU A 865 -10.15 -37.67 -7.50
CA LEU A 865 -9.26 -37.20 -6.44
C LEU A 865 -7.81 -37.36 -6.91
N ASN A 866 -6.97 -36.40 -6.53
CA ASN A 866 -5.56 -36.32 -6.87
C ASN A 866 -4.72 -37.43 -6.14
N SER A 867 -3.40 -37.28 -6.12
CA SER A 867 -2.50 -38.28 -5.52
C SER A 867 -2.46 -38.27 -3.98
N GLU A 868 -2.89 -37.18 -3.34
CA GLU A 868 -2.87 -36.94 -1.88
C GLU A 868 -4.23 -37.32 -1.25
N GLY A 869 -5.33 -36.92 -1.89
CA GLY A 869 -6.71 -37.27 -1.49
C GLY A 869 -7.79 -36.24 -1.82
N ASP A 870 -7.44 -35.13 -2.44
CA ASP A 870 -8.25 -33.92 -2.61
C ASP A 870 -8.83 -33.84 -4.04
N PRO A 871 -9.83 -32.96 -4.32
CA PRO A 871 -10.40 -32.82 -5.66
C PRO A 871 -9.34 -32.61 -6.75
N GLU A 872 -9.46 -33.30 -7.87
CA GLU A 872 -8.49 -33.22 -8.96
C GLU A 872 -8.83 -32.06 -9.92
N CYS A 873 -8.02 -31.00 -9.87
CA CYS A 873 -7.94 -29.97 -10.90
C CYS A 873 -6.74 -30.24 -11.82
N THR A 874 -6.96 -30.19 -13.13
CA THR A 874 -5.90 -30.34 -14.15
C THR A 874 -5.89 -29.10 -15.04
N LEU A 875 -4.78 -28.84 -15.74
CA LEU A 875 -4.68 -27.72 -16.70
C LEU A 875 -5.87 -27.69 -17.69
N ARG A 876 -6.31 -28.85 -18.17
CA ARG A 876 -7.51 -28.94 -19.04
C ARG A 876 -8.78 -28.47 -18.34
N ALA A 877 -8.96 -28.81 -17.07
CA ALA A 877 -10.14 -28.43 -16.30
C ALA A 877 -10.12 -26.94 -15.97
N ALA A 878 -8.98 -26.39 -15.51
CA ALA A 878 -8.83 -24.97 -15.20
C ALA A 878 -9.14 -24.09 -16.43
N MET A 879 -8.53 -24.37 -17.58
CA MET A 879 -8.83 -23.65 -18.85
C MET A 879 -10.32 -23.72 -19.23
N GLN A 880 -11.03 -24.81 -18.90
CA GLN A 880 -12.46 -24.94 -19.19
C GLN A 880 -13.37 -24.17 -18.21
N GLU A 881 -12.88 -23.82 -17.03
CA GLU A 881 -13.61 -23.04 -16.02
C GLU A 881 -13.39 -21.54 -16.23
N VAL A 882 -12.17 -21.11 -16.58
CA VAL A 882 -11.87 -19.74 -17.06
C VAL A 882 -12.69 -19.40 -18.32
N ASP A 883 -12.89 -20.35 -19.24
CA ASP A 883 -13.78 -20.22 -20.40
C ASP A 883 -15.29 -20.15 -20.07
N ALA A 884 -15.69 -20.40 -18.81
CA ALA A 884 -17.08 -20.63 -18.41
C ALA A 884 -17.58 -19.76 -17.24
N SER A 885 -16.68 -19.27 -16.39
CA SER A 885 -16.89 -18.28 -15.34
C SER A 885 -16.31 -16.93 -15.76
N ALA A 886 -16.78 -15.84 -15.14
CA ALA A 886 -16.12 -14.53 -15.20
C ALA A 886 -15.40 -14.18 -13.89
N SER A 887 -15.53 -15.03 -12.87
CA SER A 887 -14.82 -14.95 -11.57
C SER A 887 -13.63 -15.91 -11.57
N PHE A 888 -12.88 -16.01 -12.68
CA PHE A 888 -11.52 -16.57 -12.74
C PHE A 888 -10.78 -16.02 -13.96
N ASP A 889 -9.55 -15.53 -13.75
CA ASP A 889 -8.60 -15.13 -14.80
C ASP A 889 -7.35 -16.03 -14.80
N THR A 890 -6.89 -16.52 -13.65
CA THR A 890 -5.54 -17.06 -13.51
C THR A 890 -5.53 -18.58 -13.33
N VAL A 891 -4.65 -19.26 -14.06
CA VAL A 891 -4.35 -20.69 -13.97
C VAL A 891 -3.00 -20.86 -13.26
N TRP A 892 -3.10 -21.10 -11.95
CA TRP A 892 -1.99 -21.34 -11.02
C TRP A 892 -1.63 -22.83 -10.97
N PHE A 893 -0.40 -23.19 -10.54
CA PHE A 893 0.03 -24.58 -10.43
C PHE A 893 0.64 -24.88 -9.05
N ASP A 894 -0.06 -25.70 -8.25
CA ASP A 894 0.54 -26.40 -7.11
C ASP A 894 0.28 -27.90 -7.23
N ILE A 895 1.07 -28.56 -8.08
CA ILE A 895 1.00 -30.01 -8.22
C ILE A 895 1.94 -30.63 -7.16
N PRO A 896 1.43 -31.47 -6.25
CA PRO A 896 2.23 -31.98 -5.14
C PRO A 896 3.35 -32.92 -5.63
N ALA A 897 4.48 -32.92 -4.94
CA ALA A 897 5.66 -33.73 -5.30
C ALA A 897 5.45 -35.26 -5.20
N SER A 898 4.27 -35.70 -4.76
CA SER A 898 3.77 -37.08 -4.73
C SER A 898 3.08 -37.52 -6.03
N ASP A 899 2.76 -36.58 -6.93
CA ASP A 899 2.04 -36.81 -8.18
C ASP A 899 2.79 -37.79 -9.13
N PRO A 900 2.09 -38.69 -9.86
CA PRO A 900 2.74 -39.66 -10.75
C PRO A 900 3.54 -39.07 -11.92
N GLY A 901 3.31 -37.81 -12.28
CA GLY A 901 4.03 -37.06 -13.32
C GLY A 901 5.23 -36.26 -12.80
N HIS A 902 5.45 -36.17 -11.48
CA HIS A 902 6.65 -35.55 -10.92
C HIS A 902 7.88 -36.46 -11.07
N ALA A 903 8.92 -35.95 -11.72
CA ALA A 903 10.22 -36.59 -11.80
C ALA A 903 11.37 -35.57 -11.79
N ALA A 904 12.24 -35.67 -10.78
CA ALA A 904 13.51 -34.94 -10.66
C ALA A 904 13.38 -33.40 -10.63
N GLY A 905 12.29 -32.87 -10.06
CA GLY A 905 12.01 -31.43 -9.97
C GLY A 905 11.15 -30.88 -11.11
N VAL A 906 10.64 -31.75 -11.99
CA VAL A 906 9.76 -31.37 -13.11
C VAL A 906 8.47 -32.18 -13.05
N TRP A 907 7.34 -31.52 -13.23
CA TRP A 907 6.00 -32.09 -13.31
C TRP A 907 5.56 -32.12 -14.78
N THR A 908 5.42 -33.32 -15.36
CA THR A 908 5.15 -33.48 -16.79
C THR A 908 3.68 -33.74 -17.10
N ILE A 909 2.94 -32.69 -17.43
CA ILE A 909 1.58 -32.77 -17.97
C ILE A 909 1.65 -33.41 -19.37
N SER A 910 0.81 -34.41 -19.63
CA SER A 910 0.87 -35.20 -20.87
C SER A 910 -0.49 -35.28 -21.58
N PRO A 911 -0.93 -34.23 -22.31
CA PRO A 911 -2.26 -34.19 -22.91
C PRO A 911 -2.52 -35.37 -23.86
N ALA A 912 -3.64 -36.07 -23.66
CA ALA A 912 -4.11 -37.18 -24.49
C ALA A 912 -4.95 -36.71 -25.70
N SER A 913 -5.25 -35.41 -25.77
CA SER A 913 -5.82 -34.71 -26.91
C SER A 913 -5.40 -33.23 -26.88
N ALA A 914 -5.72 -32.46 -27.91
CA ALA A 914 -5.57 -30.99 -27.87
C ALA A 914 -6.21 -30.40 -26.60
N LEU A 915 -5.53 -29.46 -25.95
CA LEU A 915 -6.14 -28.64 -24.89
C LEU A 915 -7.30 -27.79 -25.49
N PRO A 916 -8.21 -27.25 -24.66
CA PRO A 916 -9.11 -26.19 -25.13
C PRO A 916 -8.33 -24.99 -25.68
N ALA A 917 -9.01 -24.12 -26.41
CA ALA A 917 -8.48 -22.81 -26.76
C ALA A 917 -9.07 -21.79 -25.78
N ILE A 918 -8.25 -20.89 -25.26
CA ILE A 918 -8.61 -19.91 -24.23
C ILE A 918 -9.42 -18.79 -24.87
N THR A 919 -10.60 -18.49 -24.33
CA THR A 919 -11.59 -17.55 -24.93
C THR A 919 -12.12 -16.48 -23.98
N SER A 920 -11.80 -16.56 -22.69
CA SER A 920 -11.77 -15.43 -21.74
C SER A 920 -10.33 -14.92 -21.61
N ALA A 921 -10.12 -13.67 -21.22
CA ALA A 921 -8.77 -13.19 -20.89
C ALA A 921 -8.21 -13.99 -19.69
N ALA A 922 -6.91 -14.33 -19.69
CA ALA A 922 -6.38 -15.26 -18.70
C ALA A 922 -4.85 -15.23 -18.49
N THR A 923 -4.39 -15.59 -17.31
CA THR A 923 -2.97 -15.87 -17.01
C THR A 923 -2.74 -17.37 -16.86
N ILE A 924 -1.62 -17.90 -17.37
CA ILE A 924 -1.14 -19.28 -17.14
C ILE A 924 0.30 -19.19 -16.65
N ASP A 925 0.49 -19.29 -15.33
CA ASP A 925 1.79 -19.07 -14.69
C ASP A 925 2.44 -20.40 -14.25
N GLY A 926 3.43 -20.88 -15.02
CA GLY A 926 4.24 -22.04 -14.68
C GLY A 926 5.36 -21.81 -13.66
N TYR A 927 5.67 -20.56 -13.29
CA TYR A 927 6.60 -20.23 -12.21
C TYR A 927 5.96 -20.37 -10.83
N SER A 928 4.64 -20.27 -10.72
CA SER A 928 3.89 -20.57 -9.48
C SER A 928 4.19 -21.96 -8.88
N GLN A 929 4.63 -22.93 -9.68
CA GLN A 929 4.95 -24.27 -9.21
C GLN A 929 6.21 -24.31 -8.35
N ALA A 930 6.02 -24.58 -7.06
CA ALA A 930 7.08 -24.76 -6.06
C ALA A 930 8.33 -25.51 -6.56
N GLY A 931 9.43 -24.77 -6.71
CA GLY A 931 10.70 -25.27 -7.24
C GLY A 931 11.04 -24.80 -8.66
N ALA A 932 10.17 -24.03 -9.29
CA ALA A 932 10.52 -23.13 -10.39
C ALA A 932 11.27 -21.88 -9.88
N SER A 933 11.79 -21.07 -10.80
CA SER A 933 12.25 -19.71 -10.54
C SER A 933 12.38 -18.93 -11.86
N VAL A 934 12.07 -17.64 -11.85
CA VAL A 934 12.43 -16.70 -12.93
C VAL A 934 13.95 -16.67 -13.15
N ASN A 935 14.40 -16.19 -14.31
CA ASN A 935 15.82 -16.02 -14.64
C ASN A 935 16.40 -14.67 -14.19
N THR A 936 16.97 -14.52 -12.99
CA THR A 936 17.67 -13.27 -12.62
C THR A 936 19.04 -13.02 -13.31
N ALA A 937 19.32 -13.65 -14.46
CA ALA A 937 20.60 -13.54 -15.18
C ALA A 937 20.49 -12.80 -16.51
N ALA A 938 20.66 -11.47 -16.45
CA ALA A 938 20.70 -10.55 -17.58
C ALA A 938 21.69 -10.96 -18.69
N ALA A 939 21.40 -10.58 -19.93
CA ALA A 939 22.20 -10.91 -21.09
C ALA A 939 23.65 -10.34 -21.00
N PRO A 940 24.65 -11.00 -21.62
CA PRO A 940 24.59 -12.26 -22.34
C PRO A 940 24.88 -13.47 -21.42
N ALA A 941 24.42 -13.45 -20.17
CA ALA A 941 24.47 -14.64 -19.33
C ALA A 941 23.52 -15.74 -19.88
N GLY A 942 23.89 -16.98 -19.62
CA GLY A 942 23.01 -18.12 -19.81
C GLY A 942 22.04 -18.22 -18.65
N LEU A 943 20.79 -18.59 -18.95
CA LEU A 943 19.69 -18.53 -18.00
C LEU A 943 19.99 -19.31 -16.71
N ASN A 944 19.72 -18.71 -15.56
CA ASN A 944 19.78 -19.31 -14.22
C ASN A 944 18.40 -19.78 -13.70
N GLY A 945 17.30 -19.34 -14.34
CA GLY A 945 15.93 -19.70 -14.01
C GLY A 945 15.64 -21.20 -14.12
N THR A 946 14.62 -21.65 -13.40
CA THR A 946 14.23 -23.06 -13.28
C THR A 946 12.79 -23.26 -13.74
N ILE A 947 12.58 -24.15 -14.71
CA ILE A 947 11.24 -24.51 -15.18
C ILE A 947 10.77 -25.77 -14.46
N ALA A 948 9.66 -25.69 -13.71
CA ALA A 948 9.09 -26.85 -13.01
C ALA A 948 7.96 -27.54 -13.80
N ILE A 949 7.15 -26.79 -14.55
CA ILE A 949 6.05 -27.35 -15.36
C ILE A 949 6.52 -27.67 -16.79
N ALA A 950 6.24 -28.90 -17.24
CA ALA A 950 6.48 -29.32 -18.62
C ALA A 950 5.20 -29.90 -19.25
N ILE A 951 4.86 -29.44 -20.45
CA ILE A 951 3.72 -29.92 -21.24
C ILE A 951 4.26 -30.76 -22.41
N ASP A 952 4.10 -32.08 -22.35
CA ASP A 952 4.57 -33.05 -23.37
C ASP A 952 3.47 -33.42 -24.36
N GLY A 953 3.52 -32.80 -25.55
CA GLY A 953 2.61 -33.02 -26.66
C GLY A 953 2.70 -34.39 -27.34
N THR A 954 3.60 -35.27 -26.92
CA THR A 954 3.82 -36.63 -27.50
C THR A 954 2.53 -37.44 -27.64
N SER A 955 1.53 -37.22 -26.78
CA SER A 955 0.24 -37.92 -26.79
C SER A 955 -0.92 -37.13 -27.41
N ALA A 956 -0.79 -35.81 -27.60
CA ALA A 956 -1.92 -34.91 -27.87
C ALA A 956 -2.50 -35.04 -29.28
N GLY A 957 -1.65 -35.29 -30.29
CA GLY A 957 -2.08 -35.57 -31.66
C GLY A 957 -1.15 -35.01 -32.73
N ALA A 958 -1.42 -35.34 -34.00
CA ALA A 958 -0.66 -34.83 -35.13
C ALA A 958 -1.31 -33.54 -35.67
N GLY A 959 -0.53 -32.45 -35.78
CA GLY A 959 -1.07 -31.12 -36.09
C GLY A 959 -1.90 -30.52 -34.95
N VAL A 960 -1.52 -30.84 -33.70
CA VAL A 960 -2.10 -30.29 -32.47
C VAL A 960 -1.03 -29.39 -31.85
N ASN A 961 -1.41 -28.17 -31.50
CA ASN A 961 -0.57 -27.19 -30.84
C ASN A 961 -0.55 -27.44 -29.32
N GLY A 962 0.42 -26.89 -28.60
CA GLY A 962 0.46 -26.97 -27.14
C GLY A 962 -0.67 -26.18 -26.50
N LEU A 963 -0.59 -24.85 -26.62
CA LEU A 963 -1.67 -23.94 -26.27
C LEU A 963 -2.26 -23.29 -27.54
N THR A 964 -3.48 -22.79 -27.43
CA THR A 964 -4.12 -21.98 -28.47
C THR A 964 -4.94 -20.90 -27.80
N LEU A 965 -4.66 -19.65 -28.15
CA LEU A 965 -5.19 -18.46 -27.49
C LEU A 965 -6.22 -17.83 -28.43
N GLN A 966 -7.32 -17.29 -27.89
CA GLN A 966 -8.39 -16.58 -28.61
C GLN A 966 -8.99 -15.40 -27.78
N ALA A 967 -8.30 -15.00 -26.71
CA ALA A 967 -8.48 -13.81 -25.87
C ALA A 967 -7.10 -13.39 -25.31
N THR A 968 -6.93 -12.18 -24.79
CA THR A 968 -5.70 -11.71 -24.12
C THR A 968 -5.21 -12.75 -23.11
N THR A 969 -4.09 -13.43 -23.39
CA THR A 969 -3.60 -14.51 -22.51
C THR A 969 -2.13 -14.36 -22.15
N THR A 970 -1.82 -14.24 -20.85
CA THR A 970 -0.46 -14.38 -20.32
C THR A 970 -0.06 -15.84 -20.19
N VAL A 971 1.14 -16.21 -20.64
CA VAL A 971 1.67 -17.59 -20.54
C VAL A 971 3.12 -17.55 -20.11
N ARG A 972 3.43 -17.86 -18.84
CA ARG A 972 4.79 -17.79 -18.30
C ARG A 972 5.36 -19.08 -17.73
N GLY A 973 6.68 -19.24 -17.75
CA GLY A 973 7.39 -20.30 -17.00
C GLY A 973 7.17 -21.75 -17.44
N LEU A 974 6.72 -22.04 -18.68
CA LEU A 974 6.41 -23.40 -19.16
C LEU A 974 7.46 -24.01 -20.09
N SER A 975 7.74 -25.31 -19.96
CA SER A 975 8.43 -26.11 -20.98
C SER A 975 7.41 -26.77 -21.92
N ILE A 976 7.21 -26.24 -23.13
CA ILE A 976 6.19 -26.75 -24.07
C ILE A 976 6.86 -27.43 -25.26
N GLY A 977 6.70 -28.74 -25.36
CA GLY A 977 7.46 -29.57 -26.30
C GLY A 977 6.73 -30.79 -26.87
N ASN A 978 7.33 -31.37 -27.92
CA ASN A 978 6.90 -32.54 -28.68
C ASN A 978 5.50 -32.42 -29.34
N PHE A 979 4.94 -31.22 -29.45
CA PHE A 979 3.64 -31.01 -30.08
C PHE A 979 3.67 -31.23 -31.60
N GLY A 980 2.51 -31.62 -32.14
CA GLY A 980 2.36 -31.97 -33.55
C GLY A 980 2.17 -30.78 -34.50
N GLY A 981 1.94 -29.59 -33.94
CA GLY A 981 1.90 -28.29 -34.62
C GLY A 981 2.84 -27.31 -33.91
N ASP A 982 2.37 -26.11 -33.60
CA ASP A 982 3.14 -25.07 -32.90
C ASP A 982 3.20 -25.35 -31.38
N GLY A 983 4.20 -24.81 -30.66
CA GLY A 983 4.24 -24.87 -29.20
C GLY A 983 3.09 -24.05 -28.58
N ILE A 984 3.01 -22.76 -28.90
CA ILE A 984 1.83 -21.92 -28.65
C ILE A 984 1.41 -21.26 -29.97
N PHE A 985 0.10 -21.03 -30.12
CA PHE A 985 -0.48 -20.31 -31.24
C PHE A 985 -1.51 -19.29 -30.74
N ALA A 986 -1.24 -18.01 -30.96
CA ALA A 986 -2.24 -16.96 -30.77
C ALA A 986 -3.09 -16.81 -32.04
N ASP A 987 -4.38 -17.11 -31.93
CA ASP A 987 -5.37 -17.02 -33.03
C ASP A 987 -6.20 -15.73 -32.91
N THR A 988 -7.13 -15.50 -33.84
CA THR A 988 -7.95 -14.27 -33.88
C THR A 988 -8.71 -14.04 -32.57
N GLY A 989 -8.59 -12.85 -31.97
CA GLY A 989 -9.16 -12.51 -30.67
C GLY A 989 -8.16 -12.68 -29.52
N ALA A 990 -7.08 -13.43 -29.73
CA ALA A 990 -5.96 -13.53 -28.80
C ALA A 990 -5.09 -12.28 -28.78
N ASP A 991 -5.62 -11.16 -29.22
CA ASP A 991 -4.93 -9.90 -29.29
C ASP A 991 -4.24 -9.63 -27.92
N GLY A 992 -3.04 -9.07 -27.96
CA GLY A 992 -2.05 -8.91 -26.85
C GLY A 992 -1.76 -10.05 -25.90
N SER A 993 -2.00 -11.30 -26.29
CA SER A 993 -1.50 -12.43 -25.52
C SER A 993 0.02 -12.39 -25.32
N VAL A 994 0.41 -12.58 -24.08
CA VAL A 994 1.74 -12.46 -23.48
C VAL A 994 2.43 -13.83 -23.39
N ILE A 995 3.73 -13.96 -23.66
CA ILE A 995 4.43 -15.27 -23.73
C ILE A 995 5.88 -15.24 -23.19
N ALA A 996 6.03 -15.63 -21.93
CA ALA A 996 7.12 -15.26 -21.04
C ALA A 996 7.97 -16.44 -20.50
N GLY A 997 9.30 -16.38 -20.59
CA GLY A 997 10.22 -17.31 -19.91
C GLY A 997 10.18 -18.77 -20.36
N ASN A 998 9.38 -19.08 -21.38
CA ASN A 998 9.03 -20.44 -21.75
C ASN A 998 10.15 -21.15 -22.50
N TYR A 999 10.30 -22.46 -22.27
CA TYR A 999 11.18 -23.32 -23.07
C TYR A 999 10.37 -23.98 -24.20
N LEU A 1000 10.17 -23.25 -25.29
CA LEU A 1000 9.37 -23.67 -26.44
C LEU A 1000 10.20 -24.56 -27.39
N GLY A 1001 10.08 -25.88 -27.21
CA GLY A 1001 10.79 -26.90 -28.00
C GLY A 1001 12.02 -27.51 -27.31
N LEU A 1002 12.32 -27.09 -26.09
CA LEU A 1002 13.25 -27.80 -25.18
C LEU A 1002 12.48 -28.34 -23.97
N ALA A 1003 13.04 -29.37 -23.34
CA ALA A 1003 12.57 -29.82 -22.03
C ALA A 1003 13.01 -28.83 -20.94
N ALA A 1004 12.35 -28.88 -19.79
CA ALA A 1004 12.60 -28.08 -18.60
C ALA A 1004 14.06 -28.09 -18.07
N ASP A 1005 14.91 -29.04 -18.49
CA ASP A 1005 16.36 -29.01 -18.21
C ASP A 1005 17.15 -28.00 -19.08
N GLY A 1006 16.45 -27.18 -19.86
CA GLY A 1006 16.96 -26.13 -20.73
C GLY A 1006 17.86 -26.61 -21.88
N THR A 1007 18.09 -27.92 -22.03
CA THR A 1007 19.19 -28.45 -22.85
C THR A 1007 18.83 -29.72 -23.65
N THR A 1008 17.80 -30.47 -23.25
CA THR A 1008 17.29 -31.65 -23.94
C THR A 1008 16.25 -31.25 -24.99
N ALA A 1009 16.41 -31.76 -26.20
CA ALA A 1009 15.52 -31.47 -27.33
C ALA A 1009 14.11 -32.04 -27.12
N ALA A 1010 13.10 -31.19 -27.28
CA ALA A 1010 11.67 -31.53 -27.25
C ALA A 1010 10.92 -30.77 -28.37
N GLY A 1011 11.53 -30.62 -29.55
CA GLY A 1011 11.08 -29.69 -30.59
C GLY A 1011 9.66 -29.93 -31.12
N ASN A 1012 8.91 -28.86 -31.32
CA ASN A 1012 7.55 -28.86 -31.84
C ASN A 1012 7.51 -28.98 -33.37
N GLY A 1013 6.35 -29.41 -33.89
CA GLY A 1013 6.15 -29.80 -35.29
C GLY A 1013 6.12 -28.65 -36.31
N ASP A 1014 5.81 -27.42 -35.88
CA ASP A 1014 5.97 -26.19 -36.67
C ASP A 1014 6.72 -25.10 -35.86
N GLY A 1015 6.05 -24.05 -35.38
CA GLY A 1015 6.68 -23.03 -34.52
C GLY A 1015 6.98 -23.54 -33.11
N GLY A 1016 7.95 -22.91 -32.43
CA GLY A 1016 7.91 -22.81 -30.97
C GLY A 1016 6.76 -21.86 -30.60
N PHE A 1017 6.71 -20.71 -31.25
CA PHE A 1017 5.58 -19.78 -31.22
C PHE A 1017 5.04 -19.45 -32.62
N GLN A 1018 3.73 -19.21 -32.74
CA GLN A 1018 3.09 -18.67 -33.94
C GLN A 1018 2.06 -17.59 -33.63
N PHE A 1019 2.14 -16.48 -34.38
CA PHE A 1019 1.13 -15.42 -34.41
C PHE A 1019 0.12 -15.67 -35.56
N GLY A 1020 -1.16 -15.46 -35.29
CA GLY A 1020 -2.26 -15.69 -36.22
C GLY A 1020 -2.66 -14.47 -37.05
N THR A 1021 -3.85 -13.94 -36.80
CA THR A 1021 -4.26 -12.61 -37.27
C THR A 1021 -4.68 -11.85 -36.04
N VAL A 1022 -3.67 -11.31 -35.41
CA VAL A 1022 -3.67 -10.66 -34.11
C VAL A 1022 -2.99 -9.30 -34.25
N SER A 1023 -3.31 -8.41 -33.32
CA SER A 1023 -2.56 -7.24 -32.90
C SER A 1023 -2.29 -7.37 -31.40
N GLY A 1024 -1.28 -6.72 -30.85
CA GLY A 1024 -0.85 -6.94 -29.46
C GLY A 1024 0.20 -8.03 -29.40
N VAL A 1025 -0.22 -9.30 -29.54
CA VAL A 1025 0.42 -10.58 -29.17
C VAL A 1025 1.94 -10.65 -29.20
N THR A 1026 2.52 -11.36 -28.23
CA THR A 1026 3.74 -10.84 -27.63
C THR A 1026 4.67 -12.01 -27.14
N LEU A 1027 6.00 -12.07 -27.44
CA LEU A 1027 6.94 -13.21 -27.12
C LEU A 1027 8.46 -12.88 -27.05
N GLY A 1028 9.09 -12.84 -25.86
CA GLY A 1028 10.49 -12.38 -25.63
C GLY A 1028 10.47 -11.22 -24.63
N GLY A 1029 11.55 -10.45 -24.37
CA GLY A 1029 11.32 -9.24 -23.57
C GLY A 1029 12.31 -8.52 -22.64
N THR A 1030 11.76 -7.84 -21.64
CA THR A 1030 12.29 -6.97 -20.59
C THR A 1030 12.05 -7.29 -19.06
N ASP A 1031 12.23 -8.46 -18.44
CA ASP A 1031 13.06 -8.65 -17.21
C ASP A 1031 13.86 -9.93 -17.37
N PRO A 1032 15.12 -10.04 -16.89
CA PRO A 1032 15.90 -11.27 -17.01
C PRO A 1032 15.06 -12.55 -16.92
N ALA A 1033 14.07 -12.58 -16.03
CA ALA A 1033 12.97 -13.52 -15.96
C ALA A 1033 12.64 -14.29 -17.24
N ASP A 1034 12.36 -13.62 -18.35
CA ASP A 1034 11.41 -14.16 -19.34
C ASP A 1034 11.93 -14.37 -20.77
N ARG A 1035 13.25 -14.31 -20.97
CA ARG A 1035 13.89 -14.68 -22.24
C ARG A 1035 13.59 -16.13 -22.66
N ASN A 1036 12.51 -16.34 -23.42
CA ASN A 1036 12.08 -17.66 -23.86
C ASN A 1036 13.20 -18.36 -24.67
N VAL A 1037 13.21 -19.70 -24.65
CA VAL A 1037 14.16 -20.52 -25.41
C VAL A 1037 13.44 -21.25 -26.54
N LEU A 1038 13.44 -20.65 -27.74
CA LEU A 1038 12.77 -21.20 -28.92
C LEU A 1038 13.74 -22.04 -29.78
N SER A 1039 13.75 -23.36 -29.55
CA SER A 1039 14.81 -24.26 -30.05
C SER A 1039 14.36 -25.68 -30.44
N ASP A 1040 15.12 -26.34 -31.32
CA ASP A 1040 14.90 -27.68 -31.90
C ASP A 1040 13.56 -27.89 -32.66
N ASN A 1041 12.70 -26.87 -32.77
CA ASN A 1041 11.43 -26.89 -33.51
C ASN A 1041 11.64 -26.96 -35.04
N LEU A 1042 10.57 -26.87 -35.84
CA LEU A 1042 10.70 -26.55 -37.28
C LEU A 1042 11.06 -25.07 -37.49
N ARG A 1043 10.45 -24.18 -36.69
CA ARG A 1043 10.74 -22.74 -36.61
C ARG A 1043 10.81 -22.35 -35.14
N GLY A 1044 11.68 -21.43 -34.76
CA GLY A 1044 11.56 -20.80 -33.44
C GLY A 1044 10.30 -19.96 -33.44
N VAL A 1045 10.35 -18.85 -34.17
CA VAL A 1045 9.23 -17.93 -34.38
C VAL A 1045 8.62 -18.11 -35.77
N ARG A 1046 7.29 -18.12 -35.85
CA ARG A 1046 6.55 -18.09 -37.12
C ARG A 1046 5.50 -16.96 -37.12
N LEU A 1047 5.72 -15.98 -37.98
CA LEU A 1047 4.82 -14.83 -38.15
C LEU A 1047 4.32 -14.70 -39.59
N GLU A 1048 3.00 -14.71 -39.73
CA GLU A 1048 2.26 -14.56 -40.99
C GLU A 1048 1.02 -13.66 -40.81
N SER A 1049 1.04 -12.76 -39.81
CA SER A 1049 -0.05 -11.85 -39.43
C SER A 1049 -0.21 -10.70 -40.45
N THR A 1050 -1.30 -9.96 -40.29
CA THR A 1050 -1.54 -8.65 -40.91
C THR A 1050 -2.22 -7.66 -39.95
N GLY A 1051 -2.15 -7.90 -38.65
CA GLY A 1051 -2.40 -6.83 -37.68
C GLY A 1051 -1.28 -5.79 -37.74
N ALA A 1052 -1.47 -4.67 -37.04
CA ALA A 1052 -0.31 -3.89 -36.63
C ALA A 1052 0.48 -4.71 -35.60
N THR A 1053 1.81 -4.53 -35.60
CA THR A 1053 2.66 -4.81 -34.44
C THR A 1053 2.68 -6.33 -34.06
N ASN A 1054 2.53 -6.81 -32.81
CA ASN A 1054 2.81 -8.22 -32.34
C ASN A 1054 4.30 -8.67 -32.29
N VAL A 1055 4.86 -9.34 -31.28
CA VAL A 1055 6.16 -8.97 -30.62
C VAL A 1055 7.19 -10.11 -30.38
N VAL A 1056 8.50 -9.91 -30.66
CA VAL A 1056 9.70 -10.78 -30.41
C VAL A 1056 11.09 -10.05 -30.43
N ARG A 1057 11.58 -9.46 -29.34
CA ARG A 1057 13.01 -9.02 -29.06
C ARG A 1057 13.74 -10.22 -28.38
N GLY A 1058 14.79 -10.08 -27.57
CA GLY A 1058 15.83 -11.10 -27.30
C GLY A 1058 15.62 -12.45 -26.59
N ASN A 1059 14.70 -13.25 -27.10
CA ASN A 1059 14.66 -14.70 -26.87
C ASN A 1059 15.97 -15.44 -27.27
N LEU A 1060 16.23 -16.61 -26.67
CA LEU A 1060 17.31 -17.52 -27.07
C LEU A 1060 16.91 -18.43 -28.25
N ILE A 1061 16.86 -17.89 -29.48
CA ILE A 1061 16.35 -18.61 -30.66
C ILE A 1061 17.40 -19.53 -31.35
N GLY A 1062 17.37 -20.82 -31.01
CA GLY A 1062 18.23 -21.84 -31.61
C GLY A 1062 19.49 -22.19 -30.80
N THR A 1063 19.52 -21.81 -29.52
CA THR A 1063 20.51 -22.25 -28.52
C THR A 1063 19.84 -23.05 -27.40
N ASP A 1064 20.62 -23.77 -26.59
CA ASP A 1064 20.11 -24.18 -25.26
C ASP A 1064 20.08 -22.98 -24.30
N ALA A 1065 19.38 -23.12 -23.18
CA ALA A 1065 19.17 -22.06 -22.18
C ALA A 1065 20.46 -21.36 -21.72
N THR A 1066 21.64 -21.97 -21.93
CA THR A 1066 22.92 -21.33 -21.64
C THR A 1066 23.33 -20.23 -22.62
N GLY A 1067 22.64 -20.08 -23.77
CA GLY A 1067 23.06 -19.27 -24.92
C GLY A 1067 24.29 -19.81 -25.68
N LEU A 1068 25.03 -20.77 -25.10
CA LEU A 1068 26.38 -21.15 -25.57
C LEU A 1068 26.43 -22.40 -26.45
N VAL A 1069 25.37 -23.21 -26.52
CA VAL A 1069 25.36 -24.44 -27.34
C VAL A 1069 24.19 -24.47 -28.31
N ALA A 1070 24.48 -24.70 -29.58
CA ALA A 1070 23.47 -24.82 -30.64
C ALA A 1070 22.36 -25.86 -30.33
N ARG A 1071 21.10 -25.44 -30.54
CA ARG A 1071 19.86 -26.23 -30.66
C ARG A 1071 19.00 -25.68 -31.82
N GLY A 1072 19.66 -25.33 -32.93
CA GLY A 1072 19.06 -24.60 -34.04
C GLY A 1072 17.79 -25.24 -34.59
N ASN A 1073 16.73 -24.43 -34.71
CA ASN A 1073 15.45 -24.81 -35.32
C ASN A 1073 15.66 -25.26 -36.77
N SER A 1074 14.96 -26.31 -37.16
CA SER A 1074 15.33 -27.18 -38.28
C SER A 1074 14.98 -26.66 -39.68
N GLN A 1075 14.26 -25.54 -39.80
CA GLN A 1075 14.05 -24.82 -41.06
C GLN A 1075 14.35 -23.31 -40.99
N GLN A 1076 14.05 -22.64 -39.87
CA GLN A 1076 14.12 -21.18 -39.71
C GLN A 1076 14.31 -20.83 -38.23
N GLY A 1077 15.11 -19.81 -37.90
CA GLY A 1077 15.13 -19.26 -36.54
C GLY A 1077 13.83 -18.50 -36.30
N MET A 1078 13.73 -17.34 -36.94
CA MET A 1078 12.49 -16.60 -37.09
C MET A 1078 12.00 -16.70 -38.54
N ARG A 1079 10.69 -16.56 -38.76
CA ARG A 1079 10.11 -16.45 -40.09
C ARG A 1079 9.05 -15.37 -40.11
N ILE A 1080 9.37 -14.38 -40.92
CA ILE A 1080 8.73 -13.08 -41.00
C ILE A 1080 8.05 -12.90 -42.36
N TRP A 1081 6.77 -12.53 -42.37
CA TRP A 1081 5.98 -12.33 -43.59
C TRP A 1081 4.63 -11.58 -43.38
N GLY A 1082 4.60 -10.26 -43.58
CA GLY A 1082 3.40 -9.59 -44.10
C GLY A 1082 2.56 -8.73 -43.15
N ALA A 1083 2.96 -8.60 -41.89
CA ALA A 1083 2.91 -7.30 -41.24
C ALA A 1083 4.11 -6.46 -41.75
N ASP A 1084 4.03 -5.13 -41.61
CA ASP A 1084 5.00 -4.17 -42.15
C ASP A 1084 5.36 -3.10 -41.06
N THR A 1085 5.09 -3.36 -39.78
CA THR A 1085 4.95 -2.33 -38.72
C THR A 1085 5.20 -2.91 -37.32
N THR A 1086 6.47 -3.07 -36.91
CA THR A 1086 6.89 -3.94 -35.78
C THR A 1086 8.42 -3.93 -35.41
N LEU A 1087 8.96 -4.83 -34.57
CA LEU A 1087 10.39 -4.89 -34.14
C LEU A 1087 10.98 -6.31 -34.26
N VAL A 1088 12.29 -6.51 -34.09
CA VAL A 1088 12.92 -7.79 -33.74
C VAL A 1088 14.43 -7.65 -33.56
N GLN A 1089 14.92 -7.97 -32.38
CA GLN A 1089 16.35 -7.86 -32.06
C GLN A 1089 16.67 -8.63 -30.77
N ASP A 1090 17.92 -8.60 -30.29
CA ASP A 1090 18.67 -9.51 -29.40
C ASP A 1090 18.27 -10.98 -29.31
N ASN A 1091 17.44 -11.40 -30.26
CA ASN A 1091 17.13 -12.77 -30.44
C ASN A 1091 18.49 -13.38 -30.75
N VAL A 1092 18.93 -14.30 -29.90
CA VAL A 1092 20.22 -14.95 -30.09
C VAL A 1092 20.01 -16.01 -31.17
N VAL A 1093 19.72 -15.57 -32.40
CA VAL A 1093 19.26 -16.33 -33.58
C VAL A 1093 20.42 -17.14 -34.15
N ALA A 1094 20.88 -18.10 -33.38
CA ALA A 1094 22.08 -18.87 -33.65
C ALA A 1094 21.76 -20.27 -34.17
N ALA A 1095 22.66 -20.80 -34.99
CA ALA A 1095 22.70 -22.19 -35.44
C ALA A 1095 21.48 -22.78 -36.20
N ASN A 1096 20.45 -21.98 -36.48
CA ASN A 1096 19.25 -22.35 -37.24
C ASN A 1096 19.54 -22.79 -38.70
N GLY A 1097 18.60 -23.52 -39.32
CA GLY A 1097 18.77 -24.35 -40.54
C GLY A 1097 18.92 -23.68 -41.92
#